data_AF-A0A6J1NI68-F1
#
_entry.id   AF-A0A6J1NI68-F1
#
_cell.length_a   1.000
_cell.length_b   1.000
_cell.length_c   1.000
_cell.angle_alpha   90.00
_cell.angle_beta   90.00
_cell.angle_gamma   90.00
#
_symmetry.space_group_name_H-M   'P 1'
#
loop_
_entity.id
_entity.type
_entity.pdbx_description
1 polymer ?
#
loop_
_entity_poly.entity_id
_entity_poly.type
_entity_poly.pdbx_seq_one_letter_code
_entity_poly.pdbx_strand_id
1 'polypeptide(L)'
;MAKFMFIIFICAIIPQIFTQCTVERAEKRFQRSVYEFSLELLTRLAQEKDIHFVTSTLSTWSLLTVTSLGAAGTTLAEFKEVLKLHPRKCFNYKYLELANSVSENNETDVIVEKSSAIFVDDRTPILKSFKRRMKSVVATEFESLSFDNAEAAAQRVNDYVSRATHDVIDEIVSPGDLENVLFIMIDAIFFKGAWKFPFPRENTQVAAFYNERGAQIGQTNSMFITKKLNYRNIDKISADVLELPYGSGNRYSMLVILPNRDVSVYTVIEKLKTVSLKSIQLLFDEYGPTSMEVNLPRFKITSDLDNLGELLEDMGLKTMFDSSKADFTKLSKYEVYVSNFIQKADIEVTEEGTVAAAVTEEEFSFRSSPTVFNANKPFLFMIVDKKVDVPLFVGAYSKPSDMELGSEMVDTYNLSADQKRFYEDNGYLVIKKLIDFTCLYGCKQRFIKICKGVVDRGGMTIVKEPSLAAQGAKGEDLINKISEIHFDDVFATYTEHPRLLHVLAQLIGEPMRVINSMLINKPPGSVRHPPHQDLYYFPFRPAEKITAAWTAIDDVTVENGCLYVIPGSHKRNFIYPHGNLPDSNKLYHGILEPAVSGEPRAQLEMSPGDTVLFHPLIVHGSGPNTTKGYRKALTAHYAHEGCHYVDARDSVQQPIVLEIEAESRRRGFQLSFEDVWRYKSKPIPSRGLQSKL
;
A
#
# COMPACT_ATOMS: atom_id res chain seq x y z
N MET A 1 -26.01 20.46 -58.50
CA MET A 1 -26.49 20.31 -57.10
C MET A 1 -25.64 19.37 -56.26
N ALA A 2 -25.29 18.16 -56.73
CA ALA A 2 -24.53 17.16 -55.93
C ALA A 2 -23.17 17.65 -55.40
N LYS A 3 -22.35 18.36 -56.21
CA LYS A 3 -21.07 18.95 -55.74
C LYS A 3 -21.26 20.06 -54.69
N PHE A 4 -22.38 20.79 -54.75
CA PHE A 4 -22.70 21.87 -53.79
C PHE A 4 -23.20 21.29 -52.47
N MET A 5 -24.02 20.22 -52.51
CA MET A 5 -24.40 19.45 -51.32
C MET A 5 -23.21 18.75 -50.66
N PHE A 6 -22.25 18.22 -51.43
CA PHE A 6 -21.07 17.56 -50.87
C PHE A 6 -20.14 18.55 -50.13
N ILE A 7 -19.98 19.77 -50.66
CA ILE A 7 -19.23 20.84 -49.99
C ILE A 7 -19.96 21.32 -48.73
N ILE A 8 -21.30 21.45 -48.75
CA ILE A 8 -22.09 21.81 -47.56
C ILE A 8 -22.03 20.69 -46.50
N PHE A 9 -22.03 19.42 -46.90
CA PHE A 9 -21.93 18.28 -45.99
C PHE A 9 -20.54 18.20 -45.32
N ILE A 10 -19.47 18.45 -46.09
CA ILE A 10 -18.10 18.56 -45.55
C ILE A 10 -17.96 19.80 -44.64
N CYS A 11 -18.52 20.94 -45.01
CA CYS A 11 -18.54 22.14 -44.17
C CYS A 11 -19.42 22.01 -42.91
N ALA A 12 -20.38 21.08 -42.87
CA ALA A 12 -21.22 20.81 -41.69
C ALA A 12 -20.61 19.75 -40.75
N ILE A 13 -19.84 18.79 -41.27
CA ILE A 13 -19.21 17.71 -40.50
C ILE A 13 -17.84 18.11 -39.93
N ILE A 14 -17.04 18.90 -40.67
CA ILE A 14 -15.74 19.37 -40.18
C ILE A 14 -15.87 20.10 -38.82
N PRO A 15 -16.82 21.04 -38.61
CA PRO A 15 -17.02 21.67 -37.31
C PRO A 15 -17.47 20.70 -36.21
N GLN A 16 -18.24 19.65 -36.54
CA GLN A 16 -18.67 18.64 -35.57
C GLN A 16 -17.50 17.76 -35.12
N ILE A 17 -16.56 17.44 -36.01
CA ILE A 17 -15.34 16.74 -35.65
C ILE A 17 -14.49 17.61 -34.74
N PHE A 18 -14.35 18.93 -34.96
CA PHE A 18 -13.56 19.83 -34.08
C PHE A 18 -14.23 20.20 -32.75
N THR A 19 -15.51 19.86 -32.52
CA THR A 19 -16.24 20.28 -31.31
C THR A 19 -16.38 19.21 -30.22
N GLN A 20 -16.01 17.95 -30.49
CA GLN A 20 -16.07 16.87 -29.49
C GLN A 20 -14.96 16.96 -28.44
N CYS A 21 -15.35 16.77 -27.17
CA CYS A 21 -14.44 16.77 -26.01
C CYS A 21 -14.03 15.32 -25.69
N THR A 22 -12.93 14.87 -26.29
CA THR A 22 -12.36 13.53 -26.10
C THR A 22 -11.15 13.59 -25.16
N VAL A 23 -10.80 12.45 -24.56
CA VAL A 23 -9.62 12.32 -23.67
C VAL A 23 -8.34 12.69 -24.41
N GLU A 24 -8.13 12.14 -25.61
CA GLU A 24 -6.95 12.38 -26.46
C GLU A 24 -6.72 13.87 -26.76
N ARG A 25 -7.79 14.64 -26.96
CA ARG A 25 -7.69 16.09 -27.21
C ARG A 25 -7.49 16.90 -25.94
N ALA A 26 -7.90 16.35 -24.80
CA ALA A 26 -7.73 16.97 -23.49
C ALA A 26 -6.28 16.83 -23.01
N GLU A 27 -5.66 15.69 -23.31
CA GLU A 27 -4.40 15.20 -22.76
C GLU A 27 -3.26 16.23 -22.76
N LYS A 28 -2.88 16.79 -23.92
CA LYS A 28 -1.74 17.73 -24.00
C LYS A 28 -1.90 18.97 -23.13
N ARG A 29 -3.13 19.51 -23.05
CA ARG A 29 -3.39 20.69 -22.23
C ARG A 29 -3.51 20.31 -20.75
N PHE A 30 -4.07 19.14 -20.44
CA PHE A 30 -4.05 18.59 -19.10
C PHE A 30 -2.62 18.45 -18.56
N GLN A 31 -1.73 17.81 -19.31
CA GLN A 31 -0.30 17.66 -18.98
C GLN A 31 0.33 19.00 -18.62
N ARG A 32 0.14 20.00 -19.50
CA ARG A 32 0.63 21.35 -19.30
C ARG A 32 0.02 22.02 -18.07
N SER A 33 -1.29 21.93 -17.87
CA SER A 33 -2.00 22.52 -16.73
C SER A 33 -1.49 21.98 -15.40
N VAL A 34 -1.34 20.66 -15.29
CA VAL A 34 -0.84 20.01 -14.06
C VAL A 34 0.63 20.38 -13.84
N TYR A 35 1.46 20.34 -14.88
CA TYR A 35 2.88 20.65 -14.75
C TYR A 35 3.12 22.12 -14.34
N GLU A 36 2.45 23.08 -14.99
CA GLU A 36 2.56 24.50 -14.63
C GLU A 36 2.07 24.77 -13.19
N PHE A 37 0.94 24.18 -12.79
CA PHE A 37 0.46 24.28 -11.41
C PHE A 37 1.45 23.67 -10.41
N SER A 38 2.03 22.52 -10.75
CA SER A 38 3.00 21.83 -9.90
C SER A 38 4.24 22.68 -9.65
N LEU A 39 4.75 23.34 -10.69
CA LEU A 39 5.92 24.21 -10.57
C LEU A 39 5.61 25.50 -9.82
N GLU A 40 4.42 26.07 -9.99
CA GLU A 40 4.03 27.27 -9.23
C GLU A 40 3.87 26.94 -7.74
N LEU A 41 3.17 25.85 -7.39
CA LEU A 41 3.05 25.41 -5.99
C LEU A 41 4.43 25.10 -5.39
N LEU A 42 5.29 24.39 -6.13
CA LEU A 42 6.67 24.10 -5.72
C LEU A 42 7.48 25.38 -5.51
N THR A 43 7.28 26.41 -6.34
CA THR A 43 7.95 27.72 -6.19
C THR A 43 7.56 28.37 -4.86
N ARG A 44 6.28 28.32 -4.47
CA ARG A 44 5.82 28.90 -3.20
C ARG A 44 6.31 28.12 -1.99
N LEU A 45 6.19 26.79 -2.01
CA LEU A 45 6.70 25.94 -0.94
C LEU A 45 8.22 26.09 -0.74
N ALA A 46 8.98 26.29 -1.83
CA ALA A 46 10.42 26.50 -1.74
C ALA A 46 10.83 27.91 -1.25
N GLN A 47 9.90 28.86 -1.14
CA GLN A 47 10.15 30.18 -0.53
C GLN A 47 10.02 30.15 0.99
N GLU A 48 9.38 29.13 1.54
CA GLU A 48 9.28 28.92 2.99
C GLU A 48 10.62 28.48 3.57
N LYS A 49 10.84 28.75 4.87
CA LYS A 49 12.17 28.78 5.49
C LYS A 49 12.92 27.43 5.49
N ASP A 50 12.25 26.32 5.14
CA ASP A 50 12.84 24.97 5.04
C ASP A 50 12.38 24.27 3.75
N ILE A 51 13.27 24.12 2.75
CA ILE A 51 12.99 23.41 1.49
C ILE A 51 13.11 21.88 1.68
N HIS A 52 12.41 21.32 2.66
CA HIS A 52 12.40 19.88 2.97
C HIS A 52 10.96 19.39 3.13
N PHE A 53 10.35 18.98 2.01
CA PHE A 53 8.94 18.64 1.97
C PHE A 53 8.62 17.68 0.82
N VAL A 54 7.42 17.10 0.89
CA VAL A 54 6.77 16.37 -0.18
C VAL A 54 5.33 16.87 -0.31
N THR A 55 4.80 16.94 -1.53
CA THR A 55 3.41 17.31 -1.80
C THR A 55 2.89 16.56 -3.02
N SER A 56 1.59 16.26 -3.07
CA SER A 56 0.95 15.77 -4.29
C SER A 56 0.25 16.89 -5.03
N THR A 57 0.95 17.44 -6.02
CA THR A 57 0.41 18.51 -6.85
C THR A 57 -0.77 18.06 -7.71
N LEU A 58 -0.75 16.83 -8.23
CA LEU A 58 -1.86 16.30 -9.02
C LEU A 58 -3.12 16.14 -8.17
N SER A 59 -2.98 15.72 -6.91
CA SER A 59 -4.13 15.51 -6.04
C SER A 59 -4.78 16.83 -5.63
N THR A 60 -3.96 17.82 -5.22
CA THR A 60 -4.40 19.20 -4.99
C THR A 60 -5.08 19.79 -6.23
N TRP A 61 -4.43 19.72 -7.39
CA TRP A 61 -4.96 20.25 -8.65
C TRP A 61 -6.30 19.63 -9.02
N SER A 62 -6.44 18.31 -8.82
CA SER A 62 -7.68 17.59 -9.10
C SER A 62 -8.82 18.03 -8.18
N LEU A 63 -8.55 18.16 -6.88
CA LEU A 63 -9.55 18.56 -5.90
C LEU A 63 -10.02 20.00 -6.14
N LEU A 64 -9.10 20.92 -6.46
CA LEU A 64 -9.44 22.28 -6.88
C LEU A 64 -10.24 22.30 -8.19
N THR A 65 -9.90 21.43 -9.15
CA THR A 65 -10.67 21.28 -10.40
C THR A 65 -12.08 20.77 -10.14
N VAL A 66 -12.27 19.85 -9.20
CA VAL A 66 -13.61 19.41 -8.76
C VAL A 66 -14.40 20.57 -8.18
N THR A 67 -13.78 21.32 -7.25
CA THR A 67 -14.38 22.50 -6.60
C THR A 67 -14.75 23.57 -7.62
N SER A 68 -13.90 23.81 -8.63
CA SER A 68 -14.16 24.80 -9.68
C SER A 68 -15.40 24.47 -10.52
N LEU A 69 -15.80 23.20 -10.65
CA LEU A 69 -17.02 22.84 -11.40
C LEU A 69 -18.29 23.29 -10.69
N GLY A 70 -18.18 23.61 -9.39
CA GLY A 70 -19.20 24.16 -8.50
C GLY A 70 -19.16 25.69 -8.36
N ALA A 71 -18.11 26.34 -8.88
CA ALA A 71 -17.93 27.78 -8.83
C ALA A 71 -18.59 28.52 -9.99
N ALA A 72 -18.86 29.81 -9.81
CA ALA A 72 -19.26 30.76 -10.85
C ALA A 72 -18.58 32.13 -10.65
N GLY A 73 -18.93 33.11 -11.48
CA GLY A 73 -18.42 34.48 -11.39
C GLY A 73 -16.88 34.59 -11.37
N THR A 74 -16.39 35.49 -10.50
CA THR A 74 -14.96 35.75 -10.28
C THR A 74 -14.25 34.52 -9.71
N THR A 75 -14.89 33.78 -8.80
CA THR A 75 -14.33 32.55 -8.22
C THR A 75 -13.97 31.53 -9.28
N LEU A 76 -14.84 31.29 -10.26
CA LEU A 76 -14.53 30.42 -11.39
C LEU A 76 -13.42 30.99 -12.30
N ALA A 77 -13.33 32.32 -12.45
CA ALA A 77 -12.29 32.94 -13.26
C ALA A 77 -10.90 32.73 -12.65
N GLU A 78 -10.77 32.88 -11.33
CA GLU A 78 -9.53 32.61 -10.58
C GLU A 78 -9.12 31.13 -10.74
N PHE A 79 -10.04 30.19 -10.52
CA PHE A 79 -9.76 28.77 -10.77
C PHE A 79 -9.25 28.48 -12.19
N LYS A 80 -9.89 29.07 -13.20
CA LYS A 80 -9.48 28.86 -14.60
C LYS A 80 -8.07 29.38 -14.87
N GLU A 81 -7.70 30.50 -14.27
CA GLU A 81 -6.39 31.11 -14.45
C GLU A 81 -5.30 30.34 -13.71
N VAL A 82 -5.52 29.99 -12.44
CA VAL A 82 -4.52 29.30 -11.60
C VAL A 82 -4.31 27.86 -12.06
N LEU A 83 -5.38 27.12 -12.31
CA LEU A 83 -5.31 25.71 -12.74
C LEU A 83 -5.14 25.55 -14.26
N LYS A 84 -5.10 26.66 -15.01
CA LYS A 84 -5.02 26.70 -16.49
C LYS A 84 -6.12 25.87 -17.17
N LEU A 85 -7.33 25.88 -16.60
CA LEU A 85 -8.44 25.06 -17.09
C LEU A 85 -8.83 25.40 -18.52
N HIS A 86 -9.48 24.45 -19.19
CA HIS A 86 -10.02 24.69 -20.52
C HIS A 86 -11.27 25.58 -20.44
N PRO A 87 -11.48 26.54 -21.36
CA PRO A 87 -12.66 27.40 -21.36
C PRO A 87 -13.99 26.63 -21.45
N ARG A 88 -13.99 25.53 -22.21
CA ARG A 88 -15.13 24.60 -22.32
C ARG A 88 -15.09 23.56 -21.20
N LYS A 89 -16.12 23.58 -20.35
CA LYS A 89 -16.27 22.71 -19.16
C LYS A 89 -16.12 21.21 -19.43
N CYS A 90 -16.56 20.73 -20.60
CA CYS A 90 -16.48 19.32 -20.98
C CYS A 90 -15.02 18.78 -20.97
N PHE A 91 -14.03 19.59 -21.31
CA PHE A 91 -12.62 19.17 -21.27
C PHE A 91 -12.10 19.05 -19.85
N ASN A 92 -12.57 19.86 -18.91
CA ASN A 92 -12.16 19.76 -17.50
C ASN A 92 -12.67 18.46 -16.87
N TYR A 93 -13.84 17.95 -17.31
CA TYR A 93 -14.26 16.59 -16.94
C TYR A 93 -13.31 15.51 -17.50
N LYS A 94 -12.78 15.70 -18.71
CA LYS A 94 -11.76 14.79 -19.28
C LYS A 94 -10.40 14.91 -18.59
N TYR A 95 -10.06 16.08 -18.05
CA TYR A 95 -8.88 16.24 -17.21
C TYR A 95 -8.99 15.43 -15.91
N LEU A 96 -10.16 15.47 -15.28
CA LEU A 96 -10.43 14.66 -14.08
C LEU A 96 -10.40 13.16 -14.40
N GLU A 97 -10.94 12.72 -15.54
CA GLU A 97 -10.84 11.33 -16.01
C GLU A 97 -9.38 10.88 -16.17
N LEU A 98 -8.53 11.71 -16.80
CA LEU A 98 -7.10 11.46 -16.92
C LEU A 98 -6.41 11.42 -15.54
N ALA A 99 -6.72 12.37 -14.67
CA ALA A 99 -6.16 12.45 -13.33
C ALA A 99 -6.51 11.24 -12.45
N ASN A 100 -7.69 10.62 -12.62
CA ASN A 100 -8.04 9.40 -11.89
C ASN A 100 -7.46 8.13 -12.50
N SER A 101 -7.15 8.14 -13.80
CA SER A 101 -6.49 7.00 -14.45
C SER A 101 -5.09 6.72 -13.89
N VAL A 102 -4.47 7.67 -13.17
CA VAL A 102 -3.14 7.51 -12.56
C VAL A 102 -3.10 6.50 -11.41
N SER A 103 -4.20 6.33 -10.67
CA SER A 103 -4.34 5.34 -9.61
C SER A 103 -4.85 4.00 -10.13
N GLU A 104 -5.37 3.95 -11.37
CA GLU A 104 -5.78 2.73 -12.03
C GLU A 104 -4.56 2.01 -12.60
N ASN A 105 -3.88 1.20 -11.79
CA ASN A 105 -2.84 0.29 -12.25
C ASN A 105 -3.17 -1.17 -11.84
N ASN A 106 -2.73 -2.12 -12.65
CA ASN A 106 -2.88 -3.55 -12.35
C ASN A 106 -1.64 -4.13 -11.66
N GLU A 107 -0.60 -3.30 -11.51
CA GLU A 107 0.69 -3.61 -10.91
C GLU A 107 0.50 -3.89 -9.41
N THR A 108 1.29 -4.83 -8.87
CA THR A 108 1.29 -5.16 -7.43
C THR A 108 2.49 -4.58 -6.72
N ASP A 109 3.50 -4.20 -7.49
CA ASP A 109 4.77 -3.62 -7.11
C ASP A 109 4.72 -2.08 -7.08
N VAL A 110 3.65 -1.44 -7.56
CA VAL A 110 3.42 0.01 -7.39
C VAL A 110 2.00 0.33 -6.94
N ILE A 111 1.88 0.94 -5.78
CA ILE A 111 0.65 1.36 -5.13
C ILE A 111 0.61 2.89 -5.14
N VAL A 112 -0.46 3.43 -5.73
CA VAL A 112 -0.77 4.86 -5.69
C VAL A 112 -2.17 4.98 -5.10
N GLU A 113 -2.24 5.31 -3.81
CA GLU A 113 -3.51 5.48 -3.11
C GLU A 113 -3.76 6.95 -2.85
N LYS A 114 -4.86 7.43 -3.42
CA LYS A 114 -5.31 8.80 -3.30
C LYS A 114 -6.66 8.83 -2.59
N SER A 115 -6.72 9.57 -1.51
CA SER A 115 -7.93 9.86 -0.77
C SER A 115 -8.16 11.36 -0.75
N SER A 116 -9.19 11.83 -1.44
CA SER A 116 -9.59 13.23 -1.38
C SER A 116 -11.04 13.33 -0.97
N ALA A 117 -11.33 14.21 -0.01
CA ALA A 117 -12.68 14.44 0.47
C ALA A 117 -13.00 15.93 0.57
N ILE A 118 -14.29 16.22 0.39
CA ILE A 118 -14.88 17.51 0.66
C ILE A 118 -15.93 17.29 1.76
N PHE A 119 -15.69 17.89 2.93
CA PHE A 119 -16.66 17.92 4.01
C PHE A 119 -17.31 19.31 4.04
N VAL A 120 -18.63 19.33 4.04
CA VAL A 120 -19.42 20.57 4.11
C VAL A 120 -20.39 20.48 5.28
N ASP A 121 -20.59 21.61 5.94
CA ASP A 121 -21.50 21.73 7.07
C ASP A 121 -22.91 21.24 6.70
N ASP A 122 -23.55 20.48 7.58
CA ASP A 122 -24.87 19.90 7.34
C ASP A 122 -26.00 20.92 7.18
N ARG A 123 -25.79 22.18 7.60
CA ARG A 123 -26.70 23.31 7.35
C ARG A 123 -26.58 23.85 5.93
N THR A 124 -25.49 23.58 5.21
CA THR A 124 -25.21 24.10 3.86
C THR A 124 -24.99 23.01 2.79
N PRO A 125 -25.87 21.99 2.71
CA PRO A 125 -25.60 20.74 1.99
C PRO A 125 -25.35 20.92 0.50
N ILE A 126 -24.37 20.17 -0.02
CA ILE A 126 -24.04 20.09 -1.45
C ILE A 126 -25.24 19.56 -2.26
N LEU A 127 -25.50 20.17 -3.41
CA LEU A 127 -26.53 19.76 -4.35
C LEU A 127 -26.40 18.28 -4.74
N LYS A 128 -27.48 17.50 -4.56
CA LYS A 128 -27.55 16.09 -5.00
C LYS A 128 -27.20 15.92 -6.49
N SER A 129 -27.58 16.89 -7.32
CA SER A 129 -27.26 16.89 -8.76
C SER A 129 -25.77 17.09 -9.03
N PHE A 130 -25.07 17.85 -8.17
CA PHE A 130 -23.61 18.00 -8.23
C PHE A 130 -22.92 16.70 -7.84
N LYS A 131 -23.24 16.13 -6.67
CA LYS A 131 -22.69 14.83 -6.21
C LYS A 131 -22.86 13.74 -7.27
N ARG A 132 -24.06 13.62 -7.87
CA ARG A 132 -24.34 12.62 -8.92
C ARG A 132 -23.48 12.80 -10.18
N ARG A 133 -23.25 14.05 -10.61
CA ARG A 133 -22.38 14.32 -11.77
C ARG A 133 -20.92 14.00 -11.47
N MET A 134 -20.48 14.19 -10.23
CA MET A 134 -19.09 13.95 -9.87
C MET A 134 -18.76 12.48 -9.62
N LYS A 135 -19.72 11.70 -9.10
CA LYS A 135 -19.54 10.27 -8.81
C LYS A 135 -19.03 9.42 -9.98
N SER A 136 -19.32 9.80 -11.22
CA SER A 136 -18.87 9.07 -12.42
C SER A 136 -17.53 9.54 -12.97
N VAL A 137 -16.93 10.59 -12.41
CA VAL A 137 -15.75 11.26 -12.97
C VAL A 137 -14.61 11.34 -11.95
N VAL A 138 -14.89 11.35 -10.66
CA VAL A 138 -13.88 11.43 -9.59
C VAL A 138 -14.13 10.47 -8.44
N ALA A 139 -13.04 10.02 -7.83
CA ALA A 139 -13.04 9.25 -6.58
C ALA A 139 -13.23 10.12 -5.33
N THR A 140 -13.38 11.45 -5.48
CA THR A 140 -13.57 12.37 -4.36
C THR A 140 -14.86 12.08 -3.60
N GLU A 141 -14.75 11.92 -2.29
CA GLU A 141 -15.90 11.78 -1.41
C GLU A 141 -16.50 13.14 -1.03
N PHE A 142 -17.82 13.19 -0.92
CA PHE A 142 -18.56 14.41 -0.57
C PHE A 142 -19.41 14.13 0.67
N GLU A 143 -18.94 14.53 1.82
CA GLU A 143 -19.58 14.27 3.11
C GLU A 143 -20.27 15.53 3.66
N SER A 144 -21.37 15.29 4.38
CA SER A 144 -22.03 16.32 5.19
C SER A 144 -21.66 16.03 6.64
N LEU A 145 -21.11 17.02 7.34
CA LEU A 145 -20.61 16.86 8.70
C LEU A 145 -21.06 18.05 9.54
N SER A 146 -21.49 17.81 10.78
CA SER A 146 -21.73 18.91 11.72
C SER A 146 -20.40 19.33 12.33
N PHE A 147 -20.02 20.60 12.18
CA PHE A 147 -18.82 21.19 12.80
C PHE A 147 -19.11 21.82 14.17
N ASP A 148 -20.34 21.72 14.69
CA ASP A 148 -20.71 22.27 16.00
C ASP A 148 -19.99 21.53 17.16
N ASN A 149 -19.57 20.27 16.94
CA ASN A 149 -18.68 19.53 17.83
C ASN A 149 -17.37 19.23 17.11
N ALA A 150 -16.36 20.08 17.34
CA ALA A 150 -15.06 20.01 16.69
C ALA A 150 -14.31 18.69 16.97
N GLU A 151 -14.42 18.12 18.18
CA GLU A 151 -13.80 16.83 18.51
C GLU A 151 -14.40 15.68 17.69
N ALA A 152 -15.73 15.61 17.64
CA ALA A 152 -16.41 14.58 16.86
C ALA A 152 -16.18 14.75 15.35
N ALA A 153 -16.10 16.00 14.88
CA ALA A 153 -15.79 16.31 13.48
C ALA A 153 -14.36 15.90 13.13
N ALA A 154 -13.38 16.23 13.98
CA ALA A 154 -11.98 15.87 13.79
C ALA A 154 -11.81 14.35 13.78
N GLN A 155 -12.42 13.65 14.73
CA GLN A 155 -12.43 12.19 14.76
C GLN A 155 -13.02 11.62 13.47
N ARG A 156 -14.14 12.15 12.97
CA ARG A 156 -14.76 11.67 11.73
C ARG A 156 -13.89 11.86 10.49
N VAL A 157 -13.16 12.99 10.42
CA VAL A 157 -12.23 13.30 9.33
C VAL A 157 -10.99 12.41 9.41
N ASN A 158 -10.41 12.24 10.60
CA ASN A 158 -9.27 11.35 10.83
C ASN A 158 -9.63 9.88 10.56
N ASP A 159 -10.80 9.40 11.01
CA ASP A 159 -11.31 8.05 10.70
C ASP A 159 -11.50 7.83 9.19
N TYR A 160 -11.84 8.89 8.44
CA TYR A 160 -11.92 8.81 6.98
C TYR A 160 -10.52 8.64 6.38
N VAL A 161 -9.57 9.49 6.79
CA VAL A 161 -8.21 9.49 6.25
C VAL A 161 -7.45 8.22 6.63
N SER A 162 -7.52 7.77 7.89
CA SER A 162 -6.90 6.53 8.37
C SER A 162 -7.37 5.35 7.53
N ARG A 163 -8.70 5.16 7.40
CA ARG A 163 -9.25 4.07 6.57
C ARG A 163 -8.84 4.17 5.10
N ALA A 164 -8.78 5.37 4.55
CA ALA A 164 -8.47 5.56 3.15
C ALA A 164 -6.97 5.47 2.84
N THR A 165 -6.12 5.59 3.86
CA THR A 165 -4.66 5.47 3.78
C THR A 165 -4.15 4.19 4.43
N HIS A 166 -5.03 3.28 4.84
CA HIS A 166 -4.70 2.04 5.54
C HIS A 166 -3.84 2.27 6.80
N ASP A 167 -4.21 3.29 7.58
CA ASP A 167 -3.58 3.65 8.86
C ASP A 167 -2.12 4.09 8.70
N VAL A 168 -1.76 4.60 7.52
CA VAL A 168 -0.48 5.30 7.29
C VAL A 168 -0.57 6.74 7.80
N ILE A 169 -1.75 7.37 7.67
CA ILE A 169 -2.02 8.72 8.16
C ILE A 169 -3.16 8.64 9.17
N ASP A 170 -2.79 8.57 10.45
CA ASP A 170 -3.73 8.40 11.57
C ASP A 170 -4.45 9.71 11.94
N GLU A 171 -3.78 10.84 11.77
CA GLU A 171 -4.31 12.17 12.13
C GLU A 171 -3.91 13.20 11.07
N ILE A 172 -4.91 13.87 10.50
CA ILE A 172 -4.76 14.96 9.53
C ILE A 172 -5.30 16.30 10.03
N VAL A 173 -6.23 16.27 11.00
CA VAL A 173 -6.81 17.46 11.61
C VAL A 173 -6.93 17.30 13.11
N SER A 174 -6.63 18.36 13.82
CA SER A 174 -6.98 18.54 15.22
C SER A 174 -8.38 19.20 15.34
N PRO A 175 -9.02 19.14 16.51
CA PRO A 175 -10.26 19.88 16.75
C PRO A 175 -10.12 21.39 16.50
N GLY A 176 -8.94 21.97 16.78
CA GLY A 176 -8.67 23.39 16.56
C GLY A 176 -8.76 23.80 15.09
N ASP A 177 -8.40 22.90 14.17
CA ASP A 177 -8.44 23.14 12.72
C ASP A 177 -9.86 23.23 12.16
N LEU A 178 -10.87 22.82 12.95
CA LEU A 178 -12.26 22.74 12.57
C LEU A 178 -13.16 23.78 13.26
N GLU A 179 -12.58 24.72 14.01
CA GLU A 179 -13.34 25.81 14.63
C GLU A 179 -13.88 26.78 13.56
N ASN A 180 -15.19 27.06 13.59
CA ASN A 180 -15.87 27.97 12.65
C ASN A 180 -15.75 27.58 11.17
N VAL A 181 -15.51 26.29 10.88
CA VAL A 181 -15.39 25.76 9.52
C VAL A 181 -16.76 25.41 8.94
N LEU A 182 -16.98 25.76 7.67
CA LEU A 182 -18.18 25.37 6.90
C LEU A 182 -17.88 24.43 5.74
N PHE A 183 -16.67 24.50 5.21
CA PHE A 183 -16.22 23.71 4.06
C PHE A 183 -14.74 23.44 4.23
N ILE A 184 -14.38 22.17 4.40
CA ILE A 184 -12.99 21.73 4.42
C ILE A 184 -12.70 20.77 3.27
N MET A 185 -11.57 21.00 2.62
CA MET A 185 -10.99 20.14 1.60
C MET A 185 -9.86 19.35 2.24
N ILE A 186 -9.92 18.02 2.15
CA ILE A 186 -8.91 17.12 2.70
C ILE A 186 -8.30 16.33 1.56
N ASP A 187 -6.97 16.32 1.52
CA ASP A 187 -6.21 15.53 0.57
C ASP A 187 -5.13 14.73 1.28
N ALA A 188 -5.29 13.41 1.28
CA ALA A 188 -4.36 12.46 1.87
C ALA A 188 -3.92 11.48 0.80
N ILE A 189 -2.61 11.37 0.62
CA ILE A 189 -2.06 10.59 -0.47
C ILE A 189 -0.81 9.84 -0.03
N PHE A 190 -0.78 8.58 -0.42
CA PHE A 190 0.27 7.64 -0.12
C PHE A 190 0.81 7.03 -1.41
N PHE A 191 2.13 7.07 -1.57
CA PHE A 191 2.80 6.41 -2.69
C PHE A 191 3.75 5.34 -2.20
N LYS A 192 3.64 4.18 -2.81
CA LYS A 192 4.51 3.05 -2.53
C LYS A 192 4.81 2.25 -3.81
N GLY A 193 5.90 2.56 -4.52
CA GLY A 193 6.48 1.70 -5.56
C GLY A 193 7.80 0.99 -5.20
N ALA A 194 7.95 -0.27 -5.58
CA ALA A 194 9.22 -1.00 -5.60
C ALA A 194 10.13 -0.46 -6.71
N TRP A 195 11.43 -0.31 -6.48
CA TRP A 195 12.35 0.01 -7.57
C TRP A 195 12.34 -1.13 -8.58
N LYS A 196 12.38 -0.79 -9.87
CA LYS A 196 12.68 -1.79 -10.92
C LYS A 196 14.08 -2.38 -10.72
N PHE A 197 15.02 -1.57 -10.23
CA PHE A 197 16.38 -1.95 -9.92
C PHE A 197 16.68 -1.56 -8.46
N PRO A 198 16.46 -2.45 -7.49
CA PRO A 198 16.69 -2.14 -6.08
C PRO A 198 18.18 -1.94 -5.78
N PHE A 199 18.45 -1.08 -4.79
CA PHE A 199 19.78 -0.91 -4.23
C PHE A 199 20.08 -2.10 -3.30
N PRO A 200 21.27 -2.73 -3.39
CA PRO A 200 21.67 -3.74 -2.41
C PRO A 200 21.86 -3.10 -1.03
N ARG A 201 21.18 -3.62 0.01
CA ARG A 201 21.22 -3.06 1.37
C ARG A 201 22.62 -3.08 1.97
N GLU A 202 23.41 -4.11 1.65
CA GLU A 202 24.80 -4.25 2.06
C GLU A 202 25.71 -3.13 1.52
N ASN A 203 25.26 -2.41 0.49
CA ASN A 203 25.99 -1.28 -0.09
C ASN A 203 25.59 0.07 0.55
N THR A 204 24.56 0.12 1.39
CA THR A 204 24.17 1.34 2.09
C THR A 204 25.20 1.71 3.15
N GLN A 205 25.70 2.95 3.09
CA GLN A 205 26.75 3.43 4.00
C GLN A 205 26.41 4.82 4.54
N VAL A 206 26.87 5.10 5.76
CA VAL A 206 26.80 6.45 6.33
C VAL A 206 27.71 7.38 5.52
N ALA A 207 27.14 8.42 4.94
CA ALA A 207 27.86 9.40 4.12
C ALA A 207 27.56 10.84 4.58
N ALA A 208 28.50 11.75 4.37
CA ALA A 208 28.32 13.16 4.68
C ALA A 208 27.32 13.82 3.72
N PHE A 209 26.44 14.65 4.27
CA PHE A 209 25.50 15.49 3.52
C PHE A 209 25.85 16.96 3.69
N TYR A 210 25.82 17.71 2.59
CA TYR A 210 26.30 19.09 2.50
C TYR A 210 25.15 20.04 2.21
N ASN A 211 25.26 21.30 2.62
CA ASN A 211 24.36 22.35 2.14
C ASN A 211 24.80 22.88 0.76
N GLU A 212 24.03 23.80 0.19
CA GLU A 212 24.31 24.42 -1.12
C GLU A 212 25.67 25.15 -1.18
N ARG A 213 26.24 25.53 -0.03
CA ARG A 213 27.55 26.20 0.07
C ARG A 213 28.71 25.22 0.23
N GLY A 214 28.45 23.91 0.21
CA GLY A 214 29.43 22.86 0.39
C GLY A 214 29.88 22.65 1.83
N ALA A 215 29.21 23.25 2.82
CA ALA A 215 29.47 22.94 4.22
C ALA A 215 28.70 21.69 4.61
N GLN A 216 29.36 20.76 5.31
CA GLN A 216 28.71 19.57 5.84
C GLN A 216 27.68 19.97 6.91
N ILE A 217 26.44 19.51 6.76
CA ILE A 217 25.33 19.80 7.69
C ILE A 217 24.83 18.55 8.42
N GLY A 218 25.32 17.37 8.06
CA GLY A 218 25.07 16.13 8.79
C GLY A 218 25.53 14.90 8.02
N GLN A 219 24.91 13.77 8.33
CA GLN A 219 25.18 12.49 7.68
C GLN A 219 23.87 11.81 7.33
N THR A 220 23.88 11.00 6.28
CA THR A 220 22.72 10.23 5.79
C THR A 220 23.14 8.79 5.52
N ASN A 221 22.19 7.86 5.59
CA ASN A 221 22.38 6.51 5.06
C ASN A 221 22.27 6.57 3.53
N SER A 222 23.41 6.59 2.85
CA SER A 222 23.49 6.68 1.40
C SER A 222 23.44 5.29 0.79
N MET A 223 22.37 5.01 0.07
CA MET A 223 22.20 3.79 -0.72
C MET A 223 23.06 3.87 -1.97
N PHE A 224 23.63 2.74 -2.39
CA PHE A 224 24.53 2.68 -3.54
C PHE A 224 24.19 1.57 -4.53
N ILE A 225 24.19 1.91 -5.83
CA ILE A 225 24.03 0.93 -6.91
C ILE A 225 24.90 1.31 -8.11
N THR A 226 25.37 0.31 -8.85
CA THR A 226 25.94 0.49 -10.19
C THR A 226 24.99 -0.11 -11.24
N LYS A 227 24.40 0.71 -12.10
CA LYS A 227 23.42 0.25 -13.11
C LYS A 227 23.38 1.16 -14.33
N LYS A 228 22.90 0.63 -15.46
CA LYS A 228 22.54 1.44 -16.63
C LYS A 228 21.20 2.14 -16.38
N LEU A 229 21.21 3.46 -16.25
CA LEU A 229 20.04 4.27 -15.93
C LEU A 229 19.93 5.45 -16.90
N ASN A 230 18.71 5.96 -17.07
CA ASN A 230 18.49 7.16 -17.85
C ASN A 230 18.96 8.38 -17.05
N TYR A 231 19.85 9.15 -17.66
CA TYR A 231 20.50 10.28 -17.00
C TYR A 231 20.94 11.33 -18.02
N ARG A 232 20.77 12.61 -17.69
CA ARG A 232 21.34 13.74 -18.45
C ARG A 232 21.67 14.91 -17.54
N ASN A 233 22.79 15.57 -17.82
CA ASN A 233 22.96 16.97 -17.43
C ASN A 233 22.13 17.83 -18.39
N ILE A 234 21.19 18.61 -17.87
CA ILE A 234 20.31 19.47 -18.67
C ILE A 234 20.69 20.92 -18.41
N ASP A 235 21.52 21.49 -19.30
CA ASP A 235 22.03 22.87 -19.22
C ASP A 235 20.92 23.90 -18.99
N LYS A 236 19.78 23.70 -19.65
CA LYS A 236 18.62 24.60 -19.60
C LYS A 236 18.07 24.78 -18.18
N ILE A 237 18.19 23.76 -17.34
CA ILE A 237 17.82 23.81 -15.91
C ILE A 237 19.03 23.82 -14.97
N SER A 238 20.24 23.67 -15.52
CA SER A 238 21.50 23.65 -14.79
C SER A 238 21.51 22.60 -13.68
N ALA A 239 21.06 21.39 -14.02
CA ALA A 239 20.96 20.27 -13.12
C ALA A 239 21.21 18.94 -13.83
N ASP A 240 21.72 17.99 -13.07
CA ASP A 240 21.74 16.57 -13.40
C ASP A 240 20.36 15.96 -13.11
N VAL A 241 19.81 15.24 -14.08
CA VAL A 241 18.52 14.54 -13.94
C VAL A 241 18.73 13.05 -14.12
N LEU A 242 18.39 12.29 -13.09
CA LEU A 242 18.44 10.83 -13.05
C LEU A 242 17.01 10.28 -12.99
N GLU A 243 16.70 9.24 -13.78
CA GLU A 243 15.44 8.49 -13.70
C GLU A 243 15.67 7.15 -12.97
N LEU A 244 14.90 6.94 -11.90
CA LEU A 244 14.78 5.68 -11.17
C LEU A 244 13.39 5.08 -11.41
N PRO A 245 13.26 4.07 -12.29
CA PRO A 245 11.97 3.46 -12.60
C PRO A 245 11.45 2.61 -11.44
N TYR A 246 10.13 2.67 -11.23
CA TYR A 246 9.40 1.80 -10.31
C TYR A 246 8.70 0.67 -11.07
N GLY A 247 8.60 -0.47 -10.40
CA GLY A 247 7.85 -1.64 -10.86
C GLY A 247 8.36 -2.25 -12.17
N SER A 248 7.74 -3.36 -12.51
CA SER A 248 7.97 -4.09 -13.75
C SER A 248 7.34 -3.39 -14.97
N GLY A 249 6.26 -2.63 -14.78
CA GLY A 249 5.50 -2.00 -15.85
C GLY A 249 6.12 -0.74 -16.47
N ASN A 250 7.21 -0.22 -15.89
CA ASN A 250 7.91 0.99 -16.36
C ASN A 250 6.98 2.21 -16.52
N ARG A 251 5.85 2.27 -15.79
CA ARG A 251 4.88 3.36 -15.86
C ARG A 251 5.28 4.51 -14.94
N TYR A 252 5.69 4.20 -13.72
CA TYR A 252 6.04 5.18 -12.71
C TYR A 252 7.55 5.31 -12.59
N SER A 253 8.04 6.51 -12.31
CA SER A 253 9.48 6.74 -12.08
C SER A 253 9.70 7.90 -11.13
N MET A 254 10.76 7.84 -10.34
CA MET A 254 11.29 9.00 -9.63
C MET A 254 12.33 9.68 -10.50
N LEU A 255 12.15 10.96 -10.77
CA LEU A 255 13.18 11.83 -11.31
C LEU A 255 13.90 12.49 -10.14
N VAL A 256 15.20 12.29 -10.01
CA VAL A 256 16.05 12.99 -9.05
C VAL A 256 16.77 14.10 -9.81
N ILE A 257 16.54 15.35 -9.43
CA ILE A 257 17.05 16.54 -10.08
C ILE A 257 18.05 17.20 -9.14
N LEU A 258 19.33 16.97 -9.39
CA LEU A 258 20.44 17.44 -8.58
C LEU A 258 21.02 18.71 -9.21
N PRO A 259 20.93 19.88 -8.55
CA PRO A 259 21.51 21.11 -9.10
C PRO A 259 22.99 20.98 -9.41
N ASN A 260 23.47 21.66 -10.45
CA ASN A 260 24.90 21.78 -10.73
C ASN A 260 25.62 22.49 -9.56
N ARG A 261 26.95 22.50 -9.59
CA ARG A 261 27.74 23.24 -8.59
C ARG A 261 27.33 24.73 -8.57
N ASP A 262 27.22 25.30 -7.37
CA ASP A 262 26.88 26.71 -7.13
C ASP A 262 25.49 27.15 -7.66
N VAL A 263 24.60 26.19 -7.99
CA VAL A 263 23.20 26.43 -8.36
C VAL A 263 22.31 26.01 -7.21
N SER A 264 21.41 26.91 -6.76
CA SER A 264 20.43 26.60 -5.72
C SER A 264 19.24 25.82 -6.27
N VAL A 265 18.60 25.06 -5.40
CA VAL A 265 17.35 24.34 -5.71
C VAL A 265 16.29 25.30 -6.25
N TYR A 266 16.13 26.48 -5.63
CA TYR A 266 15.20 27.51 -6.08
C TYR A 266 15.45 27.96 -7.53
N THR A 267 16.73 28.11 -7.92
CA THR A 267 17.09 28.46 -9.31
C THR A 267 16.68 27.37 -10.29
N VAL A 268 16.82 26.10 -9.90
CA VAL A 268 16.37 24.97 -10.72
C VAL A 268 14.85 24.98 -10.87
N ILE A 269 14.09 25.26 -9.80
CA ILE A 269 12.62 25.39 -9.85
C ILE A 269 12.19 26.44 -10.88
N GLU A 270 12.79 27.63 -10.84
CA GLU A 270 12.48 28.69 -11.81
C GLU A 270 12.81 28.28 -13.25
N LYS A 271 13.93 27.58 -13.46
CA LYS A 271 14.32 27.11 -14.80
C LYS A 271 13.49 25.92 -15.29
N LEU A 272 12.93 25.10 -14.41
CA LEU A 272 12.04 23.98 -14.77
C LEU A 272 10.82 24.47 -15.56
N LYS A 273 10.38 25.72 -15.36
CA LYS A 273 9.31 26.37 -16.15
C LYS A 273 9.61 26.43 -17.65
N THR A 274 10.87 26.23 -18.05
CA THR A 274 11.31 26.28 -19.44
C THR A 274 11.37 24.92 -20.13
N VAL A 275 11.18 23.81 -19.41
CA VAL A 275 11.17 22.44 -19.94
C VAL A 275 9.82 21.77 -19.67
N SER A 276 9.62 20.57 -20.22
CA SER A 276 8.49 19.69 -19.88
C SER A 276 8.99 18.28 -19.58
N LEU A 277 8.17 17.48 -18.88
CA LEU A 277 8.46 16.06 -18.65
C LEU A 277 8.69 15.32 -19.97
N LYS A 278 7.83 15.53 -20.97
CA LYS A 278 8.04 14.99 -22.32
C LYS A 278 9.40 15.35 -22.93
N SER A 279 9.87 16.57 -22.76
CA SER A 279 11.18 16.99 -23.31
C SER A 279 12.35 16.29 -22.62
N ILE A 280 12.24 16.04 -21.31
CA ILE A 280 13.23 15.26 -20.55
C ILE A 280 13.24 13.81 -21.04
N GLN A 281 12.05 13.21 -21.20
CA GLN A 281 11.92 11.85 -21.72
C GLN A 281 12.53 11.71 -23.12
N LEU A 282 12.31 12.68 -24.02
CA LEU A 282 12.92 12.66 -25.35
C LEU A 282 14.45 12.69 -25.30
N LEU A 283 15.05 13.42 -24.35
CA LEU A 283 16.51 13.41 -24.14
C LEU A 283 17.01 12.06 -23.60
N PHE A 284 16.20 11.34 -22.82
CA PHE A 284 16.53 9.97 -22.42
C PHE A 284 16.43 9.01 -23.60
N ASP A 285 15.36 9.09 -24.39
CA ASP A 285 15.15 8.24 -25.56
C ASP A 285 16.23 8.44 -26.64
N GLU A 286 16.66 9.67 -26.88
CA GLU A 286 17.65 10.02 -27.91
C GLU A 286 19.04 9.43 -27.62
N TYR A 287 19.47 9.45 -26.36
CA TYR A 287 20.84 9.12 -25.99
C TYR A 287 20.96 7.78 -25.22
N GLY A 288 19.85 7.23 -24.75
CA GLY A 288 19.76 5.94 -24.07
C GLY A 288 20.39 5.86 -22.66
N PRO A 289 20.20 4.72 -21.97
CA PRO A 289 20.74 4.52 -20.61
C PRO A 289 22.28 4.61 -20.57
N THR A 290 22.80 5.21 -19.50
CA THR A 290 24.24 5.37 -19.24
C THR A 290 24.63 4.48 -18.05
N SER A 291 25.80 3.84 -18.10
CA SER A 291 26.31 3.08 -16.94
C SER A 291 26.77 4.04 -15.85
N MET A 292 26.17 3.97 -14.67
CA MET A 292 26.38 4.93 -13.60
C MET A 292 26.56 4.29 -12.23
N GLU A 293 27.33 4.97 -11.38
CA GLU A 293 27.35 4.78 -9.93
C GLU A 293 26.41 5.81 -9.29
N VAL A 294 25.39 5.37 -8.58
CA VAL A 294 24.37 6.24 -7.96
C VAL A 294 24.47 6.14 -6.45
N ASN A 295 24.65 7.29 -5.81
CA ASN A 295 24.50 7.47 -4.37
C ASN A 295 23.24 8.30 -4.11
N LEU A 296 22.29 7.74 -3.36
CA LEU A 296 21.04 8.39 -3.00
C LEU A 296 20.77 8.20 -1.50
N PRO A 297 20.51 9.28 -0.74
CA PRO A 297 20.08 9.14 0.65
C PRO A 297 18.80 8.31 0.75
N ARG A 298 18.77 7.39 1.72
CA ARG A 298 17.54 6.83 2.29
C ARG A 298 16.85 7.92 3.10
N PHE A 299 15.55 8.12 2.91
CA PHE A 299 14.82 9.16 3.63
C PHE A 299 13.32 8.89 3.74
N LYS A 300 12.72 9.48 4.77
CA LYS A 300 11.27 9.58 4.92
C LYS A 300 10.93 11.06 5.12
N ILE A 301 9.94 11.55 4.38
CA ILE A 301 9.41 12.90 4.53
C ILE A 301 7.91 12.77 4.73
N THR A 302 7.45 13.29 5.86
CA THR A 302 6.03 13.55 6.12
C THR A 302 5.84 15.05 6.10
N SER A 303 4.94 15.54 5.25
CA SER A 303 4.60 16.95 5.17
C SER A 303 3.15 17.17 5.55
N ASP A 304 2.95 18.06 6.52
CA ASP A 304 1.67 18.63 6.89
C ASP A 304 1.62 20.03 6.31
N LEU A 305 0.76 20.25 5.31
CA LEU A 305 0.60 21.53 4.63
C LEU A 305 -0.69 22.20 5.10
N ASP A 306 -0.68 22.66 6.34
CA ASP A 306 -1.76 23.40 6.99
C ASP A 306 -1.97 24.79 6.37
N ASN A 307 -0.89 25.42 5.91
CA ASN A 307 -0.89 26.72 5.25
C ASN A 307 -1.17 26.67 3.73
N LEU A 308 -1.58 25.51 3.19
CA LEU A 308 -1.85 25.35 1.77
C LEU A 308 -2.91 26.35 1.26
N GLY A 309 -3.90 26.70 2.08
CA GLY A 309 -4.87 27.75 1.77
C GLY A 309 -4.21 29.10 1.45
N GLU A 310 -3.30 29.54 2.31
CA GLU A 310 -2.56 30.80 2.14
C GLU A 310 -1.72 30.80 0.86
N LEU A 311 -1.01 29.68 0.60
CA LEU A 311 -0.21 29.52 -0.61
C LEU A 311 -1.06 29.61 -1.88
N LEU A 312 -2.27 29.03 -1.85
CA LEU A 312 -3.21 29.06 -2.98
C LEU A 312 -3.81 30.46 -3.19
N GLU A 313 -4.10 31.22 -2.13
CA GLU A 313 -4.50 32.63 -2.23
C GLU A 313 -3.43 33.47 -2.94
N ASP A 314 -2.18 33.21 -2.57
CA ASP A 314 -0.98 33.83 -3.10
C ASP A 314 -0.71 33.48 -4.57
N MET A 315 -1.14 32.29 -4.99
CA MET A 315 -1.19 31.85 -6.39
C MET A 315 -2.35 32.50 -7.16
N GLY A 316 -3.33 33.10 -6.48
CA GLY A 316 -4.43 33.87 -7.07
C GLY A 316 -5.83 33.32 -6.80
N LEU A 317 -5.99 32.25 -6.00
CA LEU A 317 -7.30 31.70 -5.63
C LEU A 317 -7.88 32.43 -4.40
N LYS A 318 -8.24 33.70 -4.54
CA LYS A 318 -8.57 34.56 -3.39
C LYS A 318 -10.02 34.44 -2.98
N THR A 319 -10.94 34.55 -3.93
CA THR A 319 -12.38 34.65 -3.61
C THR A 319 -12.97 33.36 -3.07
N MET A 320 -12.34 32.20 -3.30
CA MET A 320 -12.85 30.93 -2.77
C MET A 320 -12.75 30.82 -1.24
N PHE A 321 -11.82 31.54 -0.63
CA PHE A 321 -11.60 31.58 0.83
C PHE A 321 -12.31 32.78 1.50
N ASP A 322 -12.88 33.70 0.72
CA ASP A 322 -13.57 34.89 1.21
C ASP A 322 -15.08 34.64 1.32
N SER A 323 -15.60 34.61 2.55
CA SER A 323 -17.01 34.34 2.84
C SER A 323 -18.00 35.31 2.20
N SER A 324 -17.56 36.53 1.86
CA SER A 324 -18.40 37.56 1.25
C SER A 324 -18.35 37.56 -0.29
N LYS A 325 -17.38 36.86 -0.89
CA LYS A 325 -17.13 36.88 -2.35
C LYS A 325 -17.24 35.51 -3.01
N ALA A 326 -17.13 34.42 -2.25
CA ALA A 326 -17.15 33.07 -2.80
C ALA A 326 -18.47 32.78 -3.53
N ASP A 327 -18.39 32.51 -4.84
CA ASP A 327 -19.55 32.10 -5.64
C ASP A 327 -19.49 30.60 -5.93
N PHE A 328 -20.06 29.82 -5.02
CA PHE A 328 -20.26 28.38 -5.14
C PHE A 328 -21.72 27.99 -5.41
N THR A 329 -22.47 28.87 -6.10
CA THR A 329 -23.90 28.68 -6.41
C THR A 329 -24.21 27.45 -7.29
N LYS A 330 -23.20 26.83 -7.92
CA LYS A 330 -23.35 25.57 -8.67
C LYS A 330 -23.04 24.33 -7.81
N LEU A 331 -22.51 24.50 -6.62
CA LEU A 331 -22.18 23.47 -5.63
C LEU A 331 -23.27 23.37 -4.56
N SER A 332 -23.67 24.48 -3.95
CA SER A 332 -24.70 24.57 -2.92
C SER A 332 -25.76 25.62 -3.29
N LYS A 333 -26.94 25.53 -2.66
CA LYS A 333 -27.95 26.61 -2.70
C LYS A 333 -27.68 27.68 -1.63
N TYR A 334 -26.86 27.33 -0.65
CA TYR A 334 -26.47 28.19 0.45
C TYR A 334 -25.14 28.86 0.11
N GLU A 335 -24.89 30.00 0.74
CA GLU A 335 -23.58 30.64 0.69
C GLU A 335 -22.58 29.75 1.42
N VAL A 336 -21.54 29.34 0.69
CA VAL A 336 -20.44 28.54 1.19
C VAL A 336 -19.15 29.11 0.63
N TYR A 337 -18.07 29.00 1.38
CA TYR A 337 -16.71 29.35 1.00
C TYR A 337 -15.79 28.29 1.57
N VAL A 338 -14.63 28.06 0.96
CA VAL A 338 -13.65 27.10 1.47
C VAL A 338 -13.01 27.70 2.72
N SER A 339 -13.27 27.09 3.86
CA SER A 339 -12.73 27.55 5.14
C SER A 339 -11.30 27.09 5.34
N ASN A 340 -10.99 25.85 4.92
CA ASN A 340 -9.64 25.30 5.02
C ASN A 340 -9.38 24.29 3.91
N PHE A 341 -8.12 24.16 3.49
CA PHE A 341 -7.65 23.13 2.59
C PHE A 341 -6.34 22.56 3.13
N ILE A 342 -6.41 21.33 3.62
CA ILE A 342 -5.29 20.63 4.25
C ILE A 342 -4.84 19.49 3.34
N GLN A 343 -3.52 19.38 3.15
CA GLN A 343 -2.90 18.22 2.53
C GLN A 343 -1.87 17.60 3.47
N LYS A 344 -1.95 16.29 3.60
CA LYS A 344 -0.91 15.48 4.24
C LYS A 344 -0.34 14.49 3.24
N ALA A 345 0.98 14.54 3.08
CA ALA A 345 1.70 13.68 2.15
C ALA A 345 2.84 12.96 2.88
N ASP A 346 2.97 11.67 2.61
CA ASP A 346 4.05 10.84 3.15
C ASP A 346 4.80 10.17 1.99
N ILE A 347 6.12 10.23 2.05
CA ILE A 347 7.01 9.49 1.15
C ILE A 347 8.14 8.84 1.93
N GLU A 348 8.40 7.58 1.62
CA GLU A 348 9.50 6.81 2.17
C GLU A 348 10.33 6.22 1.02
N VAL A 349 11.64 6.45 1.07
CA VAL A 349 12.61 6.02 0.05
C VAL A 349 13.65 5.14 0.70
N THR A 350 13.68 3.87 0.30
CA THR A 350 14.54 2.81 0.81
C THR A 350 15.24 2.05 -0.33
N GLU A 351 16.04 1.07 0.03
CA GLU A 351 16.84 0.26 -0.88
C GLU A 351 16.00 -0.56 -1.86
N GLU A 352 14.84 -1.01 -1.41
CA GLU A 352 13.91 -1.82 -2.20
C GLU A 352 13.05 -0.97 -3.14
N GLY A 353 13.03 0.34 -2.90
CA GLY A 353 12.02 1.26 -3.41
C GLY A 353 11.30 1.81 -2.21
N THR A 354 10.02 1.61 -2.24
CA THR A 354 9.17 1.73 -1.07
C THR A 354 8.69 0.33 -0.62
N VAL A 355 9.00 -0.75 -1.37
CA VAL A 355 8.70 -2.19 -1.13
C VAL A 355 9.61 -3.10 -1.97
N ALA A 356 10.05 -4.26 -1.47
CA ALA A 356 10.85 -5.26 -2.21
C ALA A 356 10.12 -5.96 -3.36
N ALA A 357 10.82 -6.06 -4.49
CA ALA A 357 10.78 -7.25 -5.35
C ALA A 357 12.20 -7.51 -5.90
N ALA A 358 12.77 -8.67 -5.59
CA ALA A 358 14.10 -9.06 -6.04
C ALA A 358 14.04 -9.68 -7.44
N VAL A 359 14.70 -9.05 -8.42
CA VAL A 359 15.18 -9.73 -9.63
C VAL A 359 16.57 -9.17 -9.95
N THR A 360 17.62 -9.92 -9.60
CA THR A 360 19.00 -9.59 -9.97
C THR A 360 19.29 -10.13 -11.37
N GLU A 361 19.28 -9.26 -12.38
CA GLU A 361 20.00 -9.50 -13.64
C GLU A 361 21.35 -8.78 -13.57
N GLU A 362 22.43 -9.56 -13.48
CA GLU A 362 23.80 -9.09 -13.65
C GLU A 362 24.10 -8.88 -15.13
N GLU A 363 24.54 -7.67 -15.50
CA GLU A 363 25.04 -7.38 -16.85
C GLU A 363 26.44 -6.77 -16.71
N PHE A 364 27.48 -7.62 -16.69
CA PHE A 364 28.86 -7.18 -16.69
C PHE A 364 29.29 -6.78 -18.11
N SER A 365 29.52 -5.48 -18.32
CA SER A 365 30.39 -4.98 -19.38
C SER A 365 30.91 -3.59 -19.01
N PHE A 366 32.22 -3.47 -18.77
CA PHE A 366 32.90 -2.18 -18.66
C PHE A 366 34.11 -2.12 -19.59
N ARG A 367 34.12 -1.12 -20.48
CA ARG A 367 35.31 -0.61 -21.17
C ARG A 367 35.53 0.90 -20.94
N SER A 368 34.89 1.49 -19.92
CA SER A 368 35.01 2.91 -19.55
C SER A 368 34.59 3.14 -18.09
N SER A 369 35.19 4.11 -17.38
CA SER A 369 34.79 4.46 -16.01
C SER A 369 33.32 4.94 -15.97
N PRO A 370 32.50 4.47 -15.01
CA PRO A 370 31.10 4.86 -14.89
C PRO A 370 30.94 6.34 -14.53
N THR A 371 29.85 6.97 -14.97
CA THR A 371 29.48 8.32 -14.54
C THR A 371 28.94 8.26 -13.11
N VAL A 372 29.33 9.20 -12.25
CA VAL A 372 28.89 9.22 -10.83
C VAL A 372 27.76 10.22 -10.64
N PHE A 373 26.63 9.77 -10.08
CA PHE A 373 25.55 10.63 -9.58
C PHE A 373 25.55 10.57 -8.04
N ASN A 374 25.85 11.68 -7.39
CA ASN A 374 25.98 11.72 -5.94
C ASN A 374 25.03 12.75 -5.32
N ALA A 375 23.88 12.30 -4.81
CA ALA A 375 22.86 13.15 -4.22
C ALA A 375 23.15 13.51 -2.75
N ASN A 376 24.35 14.03 -2.48
CA ASN A 376 24.82 14.37 -1.13
C ASN A 376 24.66 15.86 -0.75
N LYS A 377 23.80 16.57 -1.46
CA LYS A 377 23.45 17.99 -1.26
C LYS A 377 21.99 18.22 -1.65
N PRO A 378 21.38 19.39 -1.39
CA PRO A 378 19.97 19.60 -1.67
C PRO A 378 19.59 19.28 -3.11
N PHE A 379 18.52 18.50 -3.28
CA PHE A 379 17.99 18.09 -4.59
C PHE A 379 16.46 18.13 -4.61
N LEU A 380 15.90 18.23 -5.81
CA LEU A 380 14.48 18.05 -6.05
C LEU A 380 14.20 16.61 -6.48
N PHE A 381 12.99 16.14 -6.20
CA PHE A 381 12.51 14.89 -6.77
C PHE A 381 11.08 15.05 -7.28
N MET A 382 10.75 14.28 -8.32
CA MET A 382 9.39 14.18 -8.85
C MET A 382 9.04 12.71 -9.08
N ILE A 383 7.93 12.24 -8.54
CA ILE A 383 7.36 10.94 -8.93
C ILE A 383 6.41 11.21 -10.08
N VAL A 384 6.63 10.58 -11.23
CA VAL A 384 5.89 10.85 -12.46
C VAL A 384 5.16 9.60 -12.96
N ASP A 385 3.97 9.78 -13.53
CA ASP A 385 3.30 8.77 -14.36
C ASP A 385 3.63 9.04 -15.83
N LYS A 386 4.45 8.18 -16.44
CA LYS A 386 4.92 8.32 -17.82
C LYS A 386 3.85 8.03 -18.86
N LYS A 387 2.74 7.37 -18.48
CA LYS A 387 1.63 7.10 -19.39
C LYS A 387 0.86 8.37 -19.71
N VAL A 388 0.59 9.19 -18.69
CA VAL A 388 -0.15 10.45 -18.83
C VAL A 388 0.76 11.69 -18.79
N ASP A 389 2.06 11.53 -18.54
CA ASP A 389 3.11 12.55 -18.52
C ASP A 389 2.85 13.68 -17.51
N VAL A 390 2.53 13.32 -16.25
CA VAL A 390 2.31 14.28 -15.17
C VAL A 390 3.06 13.90 -13.89
N PRO A 391 3.48 14.90 -13.08
CA PRO A 391 3.98 14.63 -11.74
C PRO A 391 2.82 14.24 -10.82
N LEU A 392 3.00 13.15 -10.07
CA LEU A 392 2.13 12.71 -8.98
C LEU A 392 2.53 13.39 -7.67
N PHE A 393 3.85 13.43 -7.42
CA PHE A 393 4.47 14.05 -6.27
C PHE A 393 5.63 14.91 -6.72
N VAL A 394 5.85 15.99 -5.99
CA VAL A 394 7.06 16.80 -6.06
C VAL A 394 7.57 17.04 -4.65
N GLY A 395 8.87 17.18 -4.50
CA GLY A 395 9.45 17.50 -3.21
C GLY A 395 10.89 17.92 -3.32
N ALA A 396 11.43 18.31 -2.17
CA ALA A 396 12.81 18.72 -2.01
C ALA A 396 13.41 18.04 -0.79
N TYR A 397 14.64 17.55 -0.92
CA TYR A 397 15.40 16.99 0.17
C TYR A 397 16.59 17.89 0.45
N SER A 398 16.55 18.69 1.53
CA SER A 398 17.60 19.67 1.85
C SER A 398 18.30 19.48 3.20
N LYS A 399 17.80 18.59 4.06
CA LYS A 399 18.40 18.25 5.35
C LYS A 399 18.40 16.73 5.55
N PRO A 400 19.39 16.18 6.26
CA PRO A 400 19.35 14.80 6.71
C PRO A 400 18.06 14.53 7.46
N SER A 401 17.34 13.50 7.05
CA SER A 401 16.20 12.95 7.78
C SER A 401 16.74 11.91 8.76
N ASP A 402 16.42 12.03 10.05
CA ASP A 402 16.74 11.04 11.08
C ASP A 402 15.96 9.75 10.81
N MET A 403 16.41 8.95 9.83
CA MET A 403 16.14 7.53 9.81
C MET A 403 17.33 6.86 10.47
N GLU A 404 17.17 6.48 11.74
CA GLU A 404 18.06 5.49 12.33
C GLU A 404 18.10 4.29 11.37
N LEU A 405 19.28 3.68 11.21
CA LEU A 405 19.50 2.41 10.51
C LEU A 405 18.66 1.23 11.10
N GLY A 406 17.73 1.51 12.03
CA GLY A 406 16.86 0.56 12.72
C GLY A 406 15.37 0.95 12.77
N SER A 407 14.88 1.95 12.01
CA SER A 407 13.45 2.31 12.01
C SER A 407 12.57 1.45 11.10
N GLU A 408 13.15 0.58 10.28
CA GLU A 408 12.46 -0.55 9.65
C GLU A 408 12.96 -1.86 10.24
N MET A 409 12.07 -2.85 10.30
CA MET A 409 12.36 -4.15 10.90
C MET A 409 13.61 -4.79 10.29
N VAL A 410 14.69 -4.88 11.07
CA VAL A 410 15.85 -5.71 10.69
C VAL A 410 15.35 -7.13 10.38
N ASP A 411 15.92 -7.76 9.35
CA ASP A 411 15.59 -9.14 8.92
C ASP A 411 15.75 -10.20 10.02
N THR A 412 16.25 -9.78 11.18
CA THR A 412 16.43 -10.55 12.39
C THR A 412 15.62 -9.97 13.54
N TYR A 413 14.88 -10.83 14.25
CA TYR A 413 14.32 -10.56 15.57
C TYR A 413 14.86 -11.58 16.56
N ASN A 414 15.66 -11.15 17.54
CA ASN A 414 16.18 -12.03 18.59
C ASN A 414 15.15 -12.17 19.71
N LEU A 415 14.70 -13.39 19.98
CA LEU A 415 13.83 -13.66 21.12
C LEU A 415 14.62 -13.46 22.41
N SER A 416 14.08 -12.66 23.33
CA SER A 416 14.65 -12.54 24.67
C SER A 416 14.53 -13.85 25.46
N ALA A 417 15.32 -14.01 26.51
CA ALA A 417 15.21 -15.15 27.40
C ALA A 417 13.80 -15.29 27.99
N ASP A 418 13.17 -14.17 28.35
CA ASP A 418 11.81 -14.14 28.88
C ASP A 418 10.77 -14.55 27.84
N GLN A 419 10.93 -14.14 26.58
CA GLN A 419 10.04 -14.55 25.50
C GLN A 419 10.13 -16.06 25.22
N LYS A 420 11.34 -16.62 25.23
CA LYS A 420 11.56 -18.06 25.07
C LYS A 420 10.92 -18.84 26.22
N ARG A 421 11.18 -18.41 27.46
CA ARG A 421 10.57 -19.00 28.66
C ARG A 421 9.05 -18.90 28.64
N PHE A 422 8.50 -17.76 28.23
CA PHE A 422 7.05 -17.58 28.10
C PHE A 422 6.46 -18.56 27.09
N TYR A 423 7.09 -18.72 25.93
CA TYR A 423 6.67 -19.68 24.91
C TYR A 423 6.72 -21.13 25.43
N GLU A 424 7.81 -21.52 26.10
CA GLU A 424 7.94 -22.85 26.71
C GLU A 424 6.86 -23.09 27.78
N ASP A 425 6.57 -22.08 28.59
CA ASP A 425 5.64 -22.20 29.70
C ASP A 425 4.18 -22.22 29.27
N ASN A 426 3.82 -21.43 28.27
CA ASN A 426 2.43 -21.20 27.86
C ASN A 426 2.06 -21.83 26.53
N GLY A 427 3.04 -22.21 25.70
CA GLY A 427 2.84 -22.84 24.40
C GLY A 427 2.55 -21.86 23.27
N TYR A 428 2.60 -20.55 23.55
CA TYR A 428 2.41 -19.49 22.56
C TYR A 428 3.23 -18.25 22.91
N LEU A 429 3.43 -17.37 21.93
CA LEU A 429 4.06 -16.07 22.08
C LEU A 429 3.48 -15.10 21.05
N VAL A 430 3.01 -13.93 21.48
CA VAL A 430 2.62 -12.84 20.58
C VAL A 430 3.79 -11.88 20.42
N ILE A 431 4.21 -11.62 19.19
CA ILE A 431 5.23 -10.64 18.85
C ILE A 431 4.53 -9.51 18.08
N LYS A 432 4.60 -8.31 18.65
CA LYS A 432 3.99 -7.12 18.06
C LYS A 432 4.77 -6.68 16.83
N LYS A 433 4.05 -6.28 15.77
CA LYS A 433 4.62 -5.78 14.50
C LYS A 433 5.82 -6.65 14.06
N LEU A 434 5.60 -7.96 13.89
CA LEU A 434 6.63 -8.90 13.41
C LEU A 434 6.71 -8.92 11.89
N ILE A 435 5.56 -8.75 11.23
CA ILE A 435 5.42 -8.67 9.77
C ILE A 435 5.08 -7.25 9.42
N ASP A 436 5.77 -6.71 8.42
CA ASP A 436 5.60 -5.33 8.02
C ASP A 436 4.35 -5.17 7.13
N PHE A 437 3.86 -3.93 7.05
CA PHE A 437 2.65 -3.58 6.30
C PHE A 437 2.72 -4.02 4.83
N THR A 438 3.91 -3.99 4.21
CA THR A 438 4.10 -4.35 2.81
C THR A 438 3.66 -5.76 2.52
N CYS A 439 4.20 -6.70 3.32
CA CYS A 439 3.91 -8.11 3.17
C CYS A 439 2.40 -8.37 3.34
N LEU A 440 1.80 -7.76 4.37
CA LEU A 440 0.37 -7.89 4.67
C LEU A 440 -0.51 -7.36 3.55
N TYR A 441 -0.21 -6.14 3.07
CA TYR A 441 -0.98 -5.48 2.03
C TYR A 441 -0.89 -6.25 0.70
N GLY A 442 0.32 -6.67 0.30
CA GLY A 442 0.53 -7.49 -0.90
C GLY A 442 -0.31 -8.77 -0.86
N CYS A 443 -0.28 -9.48 0.27
CA CYS A 443 -1.10 -10.67 0.49
C CYS A 443 -2.62 -10.35 0.46
N LYS A 444 -3.06 -9.26 1.09
CA LYS A 444 -4.46 -8.82 1.11
C LYS A 444 -4.97 -8.51 -0.30
N GLN A 445 -4.20 -7.77 -1.09
CA GLN A 445 -4.58 -7.45 -2.48
C GLN A 445 -4.58 -8.69 -3.37
N ARG A 446 -3.60 -9.58 -3.22
CA ARG A 446 -3.59 -10.88 -3.93
C ARG A 446 -4.88 -11.65 -3.68
N PHE A 447 -5.30 -11.74 -2.41
CA PHE A 447 -6.57 -12.37 -2.03
C PHE A 447 -7.80 -11.69 -2.65
N ILE A 448 -7.89 -10.36 -2.58
CA ILE A 448 -9.03 -9.61 -3.15
C ILE A 448 -9.11 -9.82 -4.67
N LYS A 449 -7.97 -9.77 -5.37
CA LYS A 449 -7.90 -10.03 -6.83
C LYS A 449 -8.37 -11.46 -7.17
N ILE A 450 -7.99 -12.45 -6.36
CA ILE A 450 -8.47 -13.84 -6.49
C ILE A 450 -9.99 -13.91 -6.29
N CYS A 451 -10.52 -13.26 -5.24
CA CYS A 451 -11.96 -13.25 -4.95
C CYS A 451 -12.79 -12.62 -6.08
N LYS A 452 -12.22 -11.61 -6.76
CA LYS A 452 -12.82 -10.95 -7.92
C LYS A 452 -12.69 -11.75 -9.23
N GLY A 453 -11.87 -12.80 -9.25
CA GLY A 453 -11.61 -13.61 -10.45
C GLY A 453 -10.80 -12.89 -11.53
N VAL A 454 -10.05 -11.84 -11.16
CA VAL A 454 -9.27 -11.02 -12.11
C VAL A 454 -7.82 -11.49 -12.24
N VAL A 455 -7.42 -12.49 -11.47
CA VAL A 455 -6.10 -13.14 -11.52
C VAL A 455 -6.27 -14.64 -11.34
N ASP A 456 -5.34 -15.43 -11.90
CA ASP A 456 -5.31 -16.87 -11.66
C ASP A 456 -4.91 -17.19 -10.22
N ARG A 457 -5.59 -18.17 -9.61
CA ARG A 457 -5.33 -18.68 -8.26
C ARG A 457 -4.41 -19.90 -8.26
N GLY A 458 -4.01 -20.40 -9.43
CA GLY A 458 -3.21 -21.60 -9.57
C GLY A 458 -3.81 -22.80 -8.82
N GLY A 459 -2.95 -23.52 -8.11
CA GLY A 459 -3.31 -24.74 -7.37
C GLY A 459 -4.07 -24.53 -6.04
N MET A 460 -4.28 -23.28 -5.59
CA MET A 460 -4.80 -22.99 -4.25
C MET A 460 -6.22 -23.53 -4.03
N THR A 461 -6.47 -24.16 -2.87
CA THR A 461 -7.82 -24.65 -2.53
C THR A 461 -8.66 -23.53 -1.91
N ILE A 462 -9.86 -23.27 -2.47
CA ILE A 462 -10.84 -22.33 -1.91
C ILE A 462 -11.83 -23.09 -1.02
N VAL A 463 -12.03 -22.60 0.20
CA VAL A 463 -13.12 -23.04 1.08
C VAL A 463 -14.10 -21.90 1.26
N LYS A 464 -15.37 -22.20 0.96
CA LYS A 464 -16.49 -21.26 1.07
C LYS A 464 -17.10 -21.31 2.46
N GLU A 465 -17.68 -20.21 2.90
CA GLU A 465 -18.46 -20.12 4.13
C GLU A 465 -19.87 -20.71 3.89
N PRO A 466 -20.22 -21.89 4.43
CA PRO A 466 -21.48 -22.57 4.09
C PRO A 466 -22.72 -21.76 4.50
N SER A 467 -22.65 -21.12 5.67
CA SER A 467 -23.76 -20.33 6.23
C SER A 467 -24.10 -19.12 5.33
N LEU A 468 -23.08 -18.44 4.80
CA LEU A 468 -23.23 -17.30 3.89
C LEU A 468 -23.50 -17.75 2.45
N ALA A 469 -22.95 -18.90 2.02
CA ALA A 469 -23.27 -19.50 0.72
C ALA A 469 -24.77 -19.82 0.59
N ALA A 470 -25.38 -20.34 1.66
CA ALA A 470 -26.82 -20.58 1.72
C ALA A 470 -27.65 -19.29 1.60
N GLN A 471 -27.06 -18.14 1.95
CA GLN A 471 -27.66 -16.80 1.83
C GLN A 471 -27.35 -16.11 0.49
N GLY A 472 -26.67 -16.81 -0.44
CA GLY A 472 -26.35 -16.28 -1.76
C GLY A 472 -25.14 -15.33 -1.82
N ALA A 473 -24.26 -15.35 -0.81
CA ALA A 473 -23.04 -14.54 -0.79
C ALA A 473 -22.14 -14.81 -2.01
N LYS A 474 -21.41 -13.77 -2.45
CA LYS A 474 -20.52 -13.82 -3.62
C LYS A 474 -19.20 -13.10 -3.33
N GLY A 475 -18.19 -13.39 -4.15
CA GLY A 475 -16.88 -12.75 -4.05
C GLY A 475 -16.26 -12.99 -2.68
N GLU A 476 -15.84 -11.90 -2.04
CA GLU A 476 -15.15 -11.92 -0.75
C GLU A 476 -16.03 -12.43 0.40
N ASP A 477 -17.34 -12.13 0.37
CA ASP A 477 -18.30 -12.59 1.39
C ASP A 477 -18.48 -14.11 1.39
N LEU A 478 -18.17 -14.77 0.28
CA LEU A 478 -18.34 -16.21 0.13
C LEU A 478 -17.12 -17.00 0.60
N ILE A 479 -15.92 -16.41 0.54
CA ILE A 479 -14.66 -17.15 0.71
C ILE A 479 -14.21 -17.05 2.17
N ASN A 480 -14.21 -18.19 2.86
CA ASN A 480 -13.76 -18.30 4.26
C ASN A 480 -12.24 -18.46 4.36
N LYS A 481 -11.64 -19.27 3.49
CA LYS A 481 -10.19 -19.44 3.45
C LYS A 481 -9.70 -19.86 2.08
N ILE A 482 -8.46 -19.49 1.78
CA ILE A 482 -7.65 -20.07 0.71
C ILE A 482 -6.46 -20.80 1.34
N SER A 483 -6.14 -21.98 0.83
CA SER A 483 -5.09 -22.86 1.36
C SER A 483 -3.97 -23.07 0.33
N GLU A 484 -2.84 -23.59 0.79
CA GLU A 484 -1.64 -23.84 -0.03
C GLU A 484 -1.03 -22.57 -0.62
N ILE A 485 -1.20 -21.44 0.09
CA ILE A 485 -0.75 -20.13 -0.37
C ILE A 485 0.78 -20.01 -0.54
N HIS A 486 1.59 -20.83 0.14
CA HIS A 486 3.07 -20.77 0.08
C HIS A 486 3.68 -21.14 -1.28
N PHE A 487 2.87 -21.64 -2.22
CA PHE A 487 3.28 -21.87 -3.62
C PHE A 487 3.02 -20.67 -4.54
N ASP A 488 2.33 -19.64 -4.06
CA ASP A 488 2.10 -18.39 -4.79
C ASP A 488 3.19 -17.37 -4.42
N ASP A 489 3.81 -16.74 -5.41
CA ASP A 489 4.95 -15.85 -5.20
C ASP A 489 4.63 -14.66 -4.27
N VAL A 490 3.40 -14.13 -4.33
CA VAL A 490 3.01 -13.00 -3.48
C VAL A 490 2.81 -13.45 -2.03
N PHE A 491 2.12 -14.58 -1.82
CA PHE A 491 1.96 -15.12 -0.47
C PHE A 491 3.25 -15.72 0.10
N ALA A 492 4.19 -16.13 -0.75
CA ALA A 492 5.51 -16.61 -0.34
C ALA A 492 6.30 -15.51 0.39
N THR A 493 6.07 -14.23 0.08
CA THR A 493 6.68 -13.10 0.83
C THR A 493 6.36 -13.15 2.32
N TYR A 494 5.18 -13.66 2.71
CA TYR A 494 4.83 -13.92 4.11
C TYR A 494 5.48 -15.19 4.63
N THR A 495 5.30 -16.31 3.91
CA THR A 495 5.74 -17.60 4.44
C THR A 495 7.26 -17.74 4.52
N GLU A 496 7.98 -16.93 3.76
CA GLU A 496 9.44 -16.85 3.71
C GLU A 496 9.98 -15.54 4.30
N HIS A 497 9.13 -14.77 5.01
CA HIS A 497 9.50 -13.46 5.54
C HIS A 497 10.76 -13.52 6.42
N PRO A 498 11.82 -12.73 6.14
CA PRO A 498 13.10 -12.85 6.84
C PRO A 498 12.99 -12.73 8.36
N ARG A 499 12.23 -11.77 8.86
CA ARG A 499 12.09 -11.64 10.32
C ARG A 499 11.32 -12.81 10.95
N LEU A 500 10.36 -13.40 10.24
CA LEU A 500 9.58 -14.53 10.72
C LEU A 500 10.43 -15.79 10.83
N LEU A 501 11.16 -16.16 9.77
CA LEU A 501 11.98 -17.38 9.86
C LEU A 501 13.14 -17.22 10.84
N HIS A 502 13.63 -15.99 11.10
CA HIS A 502 14.62 -15.78 12.15
C HIS A 502 14.08 -16.14 13.54
N VAL A 503 12.81 -15.80 13.81
CA VAL A 503 12.17 -16.19 15.07
C VAL A 503 11.92 -17.69 15.10
N LEU A 504 11.40 -18.26 14.01
CA LEU A 504 11.14 -19.70 13.92
C LEU A 504 12.42 -20.52 14.10
N ALA A 505 13.54 -20.09 13.53
CA ALA A 505 14.85 -20.75 13.67
C ALA A 505 15.28 -20.85 15.14
N GLN A 506 14.96 -19.84 15.96
CA GLN A 506 15.26 -19.85 17.39
C GLN A 506 14.35 -20.79 18.21
N LEU A 507 13.16 -21.13 17.69
CA LEU A 507 12.20 -22.02 18.36
C LEU A 507 12.37 -23.48 17.92
N ILE A 508 12.40 -23.73 16.60
CA ILE A 508 12.40 -25.09 16.04
C ILE A 508 13.74 -25.48 15.40
N GLY A 509 14.65 -24.53 15.15
CA GLY A 509 15.93 -24.76 14.48
C GLY A 509 15.85 -24.64 12.95
N GLU A 510 17.00 -24.76 12.29
CA GLU A 510 17.14 -24.86 10.83
C GLU A 510 17.85 -26.17 10.45
N PRO A 511 17.60 -26.73 9.25
CA PRO A 511 16.67 -26.25 8.22
C PRO A 511 15.20 -26.56 8.54
N MET A 512 14.27 -25.83 7.91
CA MET A 512 12.83 -25.96 8.13
C MET A 512 12.02 -25.97 6.82
N ARG A 513 10.75 -26.36 6.92
CA ARG A 513 9.81 -26.46 5.79
C ARG A 513 8.49 -25.80 6.17
N VAL A 514 7.83 -25.16 5.21
CA VAL A 514 6.41 -24.84 5.33
C VAL A 514 5.63 -26.12 5.05
N ILE A 515 4.81 -26.57 5.99
CA ILE A 515 4.01 -27.81 5.85
C ILE A 515 2.54 -27.54 5.53
N ASN A 516 2.05 -26.36 5.90
CA ASN A 516 0.69 -25.91 5.60
C ASN A 516 0.65 -24.37 5.63
N SER A 517 -0.22 -23.76 4.84
CA SER A 517 -0.45 -22.33 4.89
C SER A 517 -1.83 -21.95 4.39
N MET A 518 -2.40 -20.90 4.97
CA MET A 518 -3.73 -20.40 4.64
C MET A 518 -3.79 -18.88 4.76
N LEU A 519 -4.64 -18.26 3.95
CA LEU A 519 -5.22 -16.96 4.28
C LEU A 519 -6.65 -17.19 4.70
N ILE A 520 -6.98 -16.72 5.90
CA ILE A 520 -8.29 -16.86 6.53
C ILE A 520 -9.01 -15.52 6.41
N ASN A 521 -10.21 -15.54 5.87
CA ASN A 521 -11.13 -14.42 5.82
C ASN A 521 -12.37 -14.76 6.65
N LYS A 522 -12.67 -13.95 7.67
CA LYS A 522 -13.95 -14.02 8.38
C LYS A 522 -14.84 -12.85 7.96
N PRO A 523 -15.81 -13.08 7.06
CA PRO A 523 -16.82 -12.08 6.76
C PRO A 523 -17.71 -11.77 7.97
N PRO A 524 -18.44 -10.64 7.93
CA PRO A 524 -19.51 -10.33 8.87
C PRO A 524 -20.50 -11.50 9.02
N GLY A 525 -20.82 -11.86 10.26
CA GLY A 525 -21.77 -12.94 10.56
C GLY A 525 -21.18 -14.36 10.50
N SER A 526 -19.87 -14.51 10.27
CA SER A 526 -19.21 -15.82 10.32
C SER A 526 -19.18 -16.42 11.73
N VAL A 527 -19.30 -17.75 11.80
CA VAL A 527 -19.42 -18.49 13.07
C VAL A 527 -18.08 -18.71 13.77
N ARG A 528 -18.14 -19.24 15.01
CA ARG A 528 -16.95 -19.61 15.80
C ARG A 528 -16.17 -20.77 15.17
N HIS A 529 -14.85 -20.78 15.36
CA HIS A 529 -14.03 -21.97 15.09
C HIS A 529 -13.87 -22.76 16.39
N PRO A 530 -14.20 -24.07 16.42
CA PRO A 530 -14.13 -24.85 17.64
C PRO A 530 -12.70 -24.99 18.19
N PRO A 531 -12.56 -25.29 19.50
CA PRO A 531 -11.27 -25.64 20.06
C PRO A 531 -10.69 -26.86 19.35
N HIS A 532 -9.42 -26.80 18.96
CA HIS A 532 -8.70 -27.90 18.30
C HIS A 532 -7.20 -27.85 18.61
N GLN A 533 -6.49 -28.89 18.18
CA GLN A 533 -5.03 -28.96 18.19
C GLN A 533 -4.53 -29.25 16.76
N ASP A 534 -3.55 -28.48 16.29
CA ASP A 534 -3.02 -28.65 14.94
C ASP A 534 -2.34 -30.02 14.74
N LEU A 535 -1.68 -30.54 15.78
CA LEU A 535 -0.99 -31.83 15.70
C LEU A 535 -1.94 -32.99 15.35
N TYR A 536 -3.25 -32.84 15.59
CA TYR A 536 -4.25 -33.80 15.16
C TYR A 536 -4.23 -34.05 13.64
N TYR A 537 -3.93 -33.00 12.85
CA TYR A 537 -3.87 -33.10 11.40
C TYR A 537 -2.49 -33.53 10.88
N PHE A 538 -1.45 -33.41 11.70
CA PHE A 538 -0.06 -33.54 11.27
C PHE A 538 0.54 -34.92 11.60
N PRO A 539 1.10 -35.65 10.61
CA PRO A 539 1.84 -36.89 10.84
C PRO A 539 3.30 -36.67 11.28
N PHE A 540 3.71 -35.46 11.65
CA PHE A 540 5.11 -35.13 11.92
C PHE A 540 5.45 -35.18 13.41
N ARG A 541 6.64 -35.68 13.77
CA ARG A 541 7.19 -35.66 15.14
C ARG A 541 8.70 -35.36 15.14
N PRO A 542 9.27 -34.84 16.24
CA PRO A 542 8.65 -34.50 17.53
C PRO A 542 7.82 -33.20 17.48
N ALA A 543 6.84 -33.05 18.36
CA ALA A 543 5.88 -31.93 18.32
C ALA A 543 6.56 -30.57 18.62
N GLU A 544 7.61 -30.61 19.44
CA GLU A 544 8.43 -29.48 19.88
C GLU A 544 9.25 -28.86 18.72
N LYS A 545 9.34 -29.57 17.59
CA LYS A 545 10.03 -29.12 16.37
C LYS A 545 9.07 -28.61 15.30
N ILE A 546 7.84 -28.28 15.70
CA ILE A 546 6.77 -27.78 14.84
C ILE A 546 6.21 -26.52 15.48
N THR A 547 5.90 -25.51 14.69
CA THR A 547 5.30 -24.25 15.18
C THR A 547 4.38 -23.65 14.12
N ALA A 548 3.25 -23.11 14.55
CA ALA A 548 2.39 -22.28 13.73
C ALA A 548 2.76 -20.81 13.91
N ALA A 549 2.66 -20.03 12.83
CA ALA A 549 2.66 -18.58 12.84
C ALA A 549 1.33 -18.09 12.28
N TRP A 550 0.62 -17.27 13.06
CA TRP A 550 -0.64 -16.64 12.67
C TRP A 550 -0.51 -15.14 12.82
N THR A 551 -0.75 -14.41 11.73
CA THR A 551 -0.49 -12.97 11.63
C THR A 551 -1.74 -12.23 11.24
N ALA A 552 -2.06 -11.17 12.00
CA ALA A 552 -3.18 -10.29 11.72
C ALA A 552 -2.91 -9.45 10.45
N ILE A 553 -3.85 -9.48 9.49
CA ILE A 553 -3.86 -8.54 8.35
C ILE A 553 -4.71 -7.31 8.68
N ASP A 554 -5.88 -7.53 9.28
CA ASP A 554 -6.77 -6.47 9.78
C ASP A 554 -6.68 -6.46 11.32
N ASP A 555 -7.20 -5.43 11.99
CA ASP A 555 -7.37 -5.47 13.45
C ASP A 555 -8.21 -6.68 13.88
N VAL A 556 -7.78 -7.30 14.97
CA VAL A 556 -8.35 -8.54 15.51
C VAL A 556 -8.80 -8.27 16.93
N THR A 557 -10.10 -8.28 17.15
CA THR A 557 -10.73 -8.01 18.44
C THR A 557 -11.57 -9.20 18.91
N VAL A 558 -12.04 -9.16 20.15
CA VAL A 558 -12.98 -10.17 20.65
C VAL A 558 -14.26 -10.21 19.79
N GLU A 559 -14.80 -9.05 19.39
CA GLU A 559 -16.06 -8.90 18.66
C GLU A 559 -15.99 -9.44 17.23
N ASN A 560 -14.83 -9.32 16.58
CA ASN A 560 -14.61 -9.80 15.21
C ASN A 560 -14.02 -11.23 15.14
N GLY A 561 -13.90 -11.88 16.31
CA GLY A 561 -13.58 -13.30 16.41
C GLY A 561 -12.09 -13.59 16.38
N CYS A 562 -11.34 -12.95 17.30
CA CYS A 562 -9.94 -13.25 17.60
C CYS A 562 -9.69 -14.73 17.96
N LEU A 563 -8.42 -15.13 17.89
CA LEU A 563 -7.99 -16.41 18.43
C LEU A 563 -8.04 -16.37 19.96
N TYR A 564 -8.36 -17.51 20.56
CA TYR A 564 -8.04 -17.76 21.96
C TYR A 564 -7.19 -19.01 22.09
N VAL A 565 -6.39 -19.06 23.16
CA VAL A 565 -5.58 -20.21 23.54
C VAL A 565 -5.89 -20.62 24.98
N ILE A 566 -5.61 -21.87 25.32
CA ILE A 566 -5.53 -22.34 26.71
C ILE A 566 -4.04 -22.44 27.08
N PRO A 567 -3.49 -21.46 27.81
CA PRO A 567 -2.07 -21.43 28.15
C PRO A 567 -1.62 -22.69 28.88
N GLY A 568 -0.48 -23.26 28.46
CA GLY A 568 0.13 -24.44 29.08
C GLY A 568 -0.51 -25.77 28.68
N SER A 569 -1.59 -25.77 27.90
CA SER A 569 -2.27 -27.00 27.47
C SER A 569 -1.38 -27.92 26.63
N HIS A 570 -0.36 -27.40 25.96
CA HIS A 570 0.63 -28.19 25.21
C HIS A 570 1.46 -29.11 26.10
N LYS A 571 1.72 -28.73 27.37
CA LYS A 571 2.51 -29.52 28.32
C LYS A 571 1.85 -30.84 28.72
N ARG A 572 0.55 -31.00 28.43
CA ARG A 572 -0.17 -32.26 28.62
C ARG A 572 0.35 -33.37 27.73
N ASN A 573 0.99 -33.01 26.61
CA ASN A 573 1.66 -33.92 25.69
C ASN A 573 0.78 -35.06 25.13
N PHE A 574 -0.49 -34.77 24.87
CA PHE A 574 -1.40 -35.69 24.19
C PHE A 574 -2.35 -34.93 23.25
N ILE A 575 -2.93 -35.66 22.29
CA ILE A 575 -3.95 -35.14 21.38
C ILE A 575 -5.32 -35.58 21.90
N TYR A 576 -6.25 -34.63 22.07
CA TYR A 576 -7.63 -34.94 22.44
C TYR A 576 -8.36 -35.67 21.31
N PRO A 577 -9.40 -36.48 21.62
CA PRO A 577 -10.31 -36.96 20.59
C PRO A 577 -10.98 -35.79 19.86
N HIS A 578 -10.82 -35.75 18.53
CA HIS A 578 -11.46 -34.77 17.67
C HIS A 578 -12.60 -35.42 16.87
N GLY A 579 -13.58 -34.62 16.46
CA GLY A 579 -14.64 -35.08 15.57
C GLY A 579 -15.38 -33.92 14.89
N ASN A 580 -16.26 -34.28 13.95
CA ASN A 580 -17.14 -33.32 13.29
C ASN A 580 -18.19 -32.82 14.29
N LEU A 581 -18.21 -31.50 14.50
CA LEU A 581 -19.25 -30.86 15.29
C LEU A 581 -20.51 -30.63 14.45
N PRO A 582 -21.69 -30.50 15.08
CA PRO A 582 -22.90 -30.05 14.38
C PRO A 582 -22.59 -28.76 13.58
N ASP A 583 -23.05 -28.70 12.33
CA ASP A 583 -22.88 -27.55 11.42
C ASP A 583 -21.44 -27.29 10.89
N SER A 584 -20.53 -28.27 10.97
CA SER A 584 -19.16 -28.15 10.42
C SER A 584 -18.99 -28.76 9.02
N ASN A 585 -18.09 -28.17 8.21
CA ASN A 585 -17.67 -28.75 6.93
C ASN A 585 -16.91 -30.07 7.15
N LYS A 586 -16.89 -30.97 6.15
CA LYS A 586 -15.95 -32.12 6.15
C LYS A 586 -14.51 -31.62 6.36
N LEU A 587 -13.68 -32.37 7.08
CA LEU A 587 -12.31 -32.00 7.49
C LEU A 587 -12.20 -30.79 8.45
N TYR A 588 -13.25 -30.48 9.23
CA TYR A 588 -13.28 -29.37 10.18
C TYR A 588 -13.56 -29.89 11.60
N HIS A 589 -12.59 -30.66 12.11
CA HIS A 589 -12.74 -31.37 13.38
C HIS A 589 -12.38 -30.48 14.58
N GLY A 590 -13.23 -30.50 15.61
CA GLY A 590 -12.97 -29.89 16.92
C GLY A 590 -12.83 -30.94 18.01
N ILE A 591 -12.27 -30.54 19.16
CA ILE A 591 -12.21 -31.37 20.36
C ILE A 591 -13.64 -31.67 20.83
N LEU A 592 -13.93 -32.94 21.12
CA LEU A 592 -15.24 -33.36 21.61
C LEU A 592 -15.47 -32.82 23.04
N GLU A 593 -16.57 -32.07 23.23
CA GLU A 593 -16.62 -30.89 24.12
C GLU A 593 -16.73 -31.05 25.66
N PRO A 594 -16.67 -32.22 26.34
CA PRO A 594 -16.48 -32.19 27.79
C PRO A 594 -15.04 -31.85 28.22
N ALA A 595 -14.05 -32.06 27.35
CA ALA A 595 -12.66 -32.22 27.80
C ALA A 595 -11.90 -30.91 28.12
N VAL A 596 -12.36 -29.77 27.58
CA VAL A 596 -11.70 -28.45 27.72
C VAL A 596 -12.70 -27.35 28.10
N SER A 597 -13.90 -27.74 28.51
CA SER A 597 -14.95 -26.80 28.94
C SER A 597 -14.62 -26.24 30.32
N GLY A 598 -14.73 -24.92 30.49
CA GLY A 598 -14.46 -24.23 31.76
C GLY A 598 -12.99 -23.91 32.04
N GLU A 599 -12.06 -24.29 31.16
CA GLU A 599 -10.65 -23.90 31.32
C GLU A 599 -10.42 -22.40 31.01
N PRO A 600 -9.51 -21.72 31.72
CA PRO A 600 -9.15 -20.33 31.44
C PRO A 600 -8.62 -20.14 30.02
N ARG A 601 -9.16 -19.14 29.31
CA ARG A 601 -8.79 -18.81 27.93
C ARG A 601 -8.13 -17.44 27.90
N ALA A 602 -6.99 -17.34 27.21
CA ALA A 602 -6.39 -16.07 26.85
C ALA A 602 -6.89 -15.66 25.46
N GLN A 603 -7.60 -14.53 25.38
CA GLN A 603 -7.99 -13.90 24.10
C GLN A 603 -6.78 -13.18 23.51
N LEU A 604 -6.59 -13.29 22.19
CA LEU A 604 -5.44 -12.74 21.49
C LEU A 604 -5.88 -11.60 20.56
N GLU A 605 -6.08 -10.42 21.14
CA GLU A 605 -6.31 -9.20 20.37
C GLU A 605 -5.00 -8.70 19.76
N MET A 606 -5.05 -8.38 18.48
CA MET A 606 -3.87 -8.18 17.64
C MET A 606 -4.14 -7.10 16.61
N SER A 607 -3.18 -6.20 16.43
CA SER A 607 -3.19 -5.21 15.35
C SER A 607 -2.49 -5.76 14.11
N PRO A 608 -2.69 -5.19 12.92
CA PRO A 608 -1.99 -5.59 11.70
C PRO A 608 -0.48 -5.78 11.92
N GLY A 609 0.05 -6.93 11.48
CA GLY A 609 1.47 -7.26 11.57
C GLY A 609 1.90 -7.90 12.88
N ASP A 610 1.05 -7.88 13.91
CA ASP A 610 1.25 -8.73 15.08
C ASP A 610 1.16 -10.21 14.64
N THR A 611 2.04 -11.03 15.20
CA THR A 611 2.09 -12.47 14.94
C THR A 611 2.05 -13.24 16.24
N VAL A 612 1.13 -14.20 16.35
CA VAL A 612 1.20 -15.23 17.38
C VAL A 612 1.90 -16.46 16.83
N LEU A 613 2.93 -16.91 17.55
CA LEU A 613 3.58 -18.19 17.35
C LEU A 613 3.04 -19.17 18.37
N PHE A 614 2.70 -20.39 17.97
CA PHE A 614 2.18 -21.36 18.93
C PHE A 614 2.51 -22.82 18.59
N HIS A 615 2.62 -23.62 19.66
CA HIS A 615 2.95 -25.03 19.65
C HIS A 615 1.76 -25.85 19.10
N PRO A 616 1.96 -26.89 18.28
CA PRO A 616 0.87 -27.60 17.61
C PRO A 616 -0.07 -28.38 18.56
N LEU A 617 0.35 -28.60 19.81
CA LEU A 617 -0.48 -29.21 20.86
C LEU A 617 -1.28 -28.19 21.68
N ILE A 618 -1.07 -26.89 21.50
CA ILE A 618 -1.87 -25.91 22.26
C ILE A 618 -3.33 -26.01 21.82
N VAL A 619 -4.24 -26.05 22.81
CA VAL A 619 -5.67 -25.97 22.52
C VAL A 619 -6.01 -24.52 22.18
N HIS A 620 -6.54 -24.32 20.98
CA HIS A 620 -6.90 -22.99 20.49
C HIS A 620 -8.15 -23.02 19.61
N GLY A 621 -8.80 -21.86 19.45
CA GLY A 621 -10.00 -21.70 18.64
C GLY A 621 -10.26 -20.22 18.35
N SER A 622 -11.42 -19.87 17.79
CA SER A 622 -11.80 -18.45 17.62
C SER A 622 -13.28 -18.17 17.85
N GLY A 623 -13.61 -16.98 18.34
CA GLY A 623 -14.98 -16.49 18.51
C GLY A 623 -15.68 -16.18 17.17
N PRO A 624 -17.01 -15.95 17.13
CA PRO A 624 -17.70 -15.52 15.90
C PRO A 624 -17.28 -14.10 15.47
N ASN A 625 -17.48 -13.73 14.20
CA ASN A 625 -17.38 -12.32 13.79
C ASN A 625 -18.77 -11.68 13.83
N THR A 626 -18.99 -10.83 14.83
CA THR A 626 -20.26 -10.10 15.05
C THR A 626 -20.23 -8.67 14.52
N THR A 627 -19.10 -8.23 13.97
CA THR A 627 -18.94 -6.89 13.41
C THR A 627 -19.47 -6.78 11.98
N LYS A 628 -19.46 -5.56 11.43
CA LYS A 628 -19.79 -5.27 10.02
C LYS A 628 -18.60 -5.39 9.06
N GLY A 629 -17.38 -5.57 9.59
CA GLY A 629 -16.15 -5.65 8.81
C GLY A 629 -15.67 -7.09 8.63
N TYR A 630 -14.77 -7.29 7.67
CA TYR A 630 -14.03 -8.55 7.55
C TYR A 630 -12.91 -8.61 8.59
N ARG A 631 -12.50 -9.83 8.94
CA ARG A 631 -11.26 -10.07 9.68
C ARG A 631 -10.36 -11.02 8.88
N LYS A 632 -9.23 -10.53 8.39
CA LYS A 632 -8.25 -11.35 7.65
C LYS A 632 -7.01 -11.65 8.47
N ALA A 633 -6.45 -12.82 8.20
CA ALA A 633 -5.19 -13.24 8.78
C ALA A 633 -4.46 -14.22 7.86
N LEU A 634 -3.15 -14.20 7.95
CA LEU A 634 -2.27 -15.19 7.33
C LEU A 634 -1.88 -16.23 8.38
N THR A 635 -1.76 -17.49 7.97
CA THR A 635 -1.22 -18.53 8.84
C THR A 635 -0.36 -19.48 8.05
N ALA A 636 0.75 -19.89 8.66
CA ALA A 636 1.64 -20.91 8.13
C ALA A 636 2.16 -21.80 9.26
N HIS A 637 2.34 -23.07 8.95
CA HIS A 637 2.86 -24.07 9.87
C HIS A 637 4.22 -24.52 9.37
N TYR A 638 5.16 -24.60 10.28
CA TYR A 638 6.56 -24.91 10.01
C TYR A 638 6.99 -26.14 10.78
N ALA A 639 7.82 -26.96 10.14
CA ALA A 639 8.47 -28.11 10.79
C ALA A 639 9.96 -28.12 10.46
N HIS A 640 10.79 -28.45 11.45
CA HIS A 640 12.20 -28.72 11.24
C HIS A 640 12.38 -29.94 10.31
N GLU A 641 13.40 -29.95 9.44
CA GLU A 641 13.60 -31.07 8.50
C GLU A 641 13.95 -32.40 9.19
N GLY A 642 14.46 -32.33 10.42
CA GLY A 642 14.68 -33.50 11.27
C GLY A 642 13.39 -34.16 11.81
N CYS A 643 12.21 -33.62 11.53
CA CYS A 643 10.96 -34.28 11.85
C CYS A 643 10.74 -35.53 10.98
N HIS A 644 10.19 -36.58 11.56
CA HIS A 644 9.84 -37.82 10.87
C HIS A 644 8.33 -38.03 10.84
N TYR A 645 7.87 -38.80 9.84
CA TYR A 645 6.50 -39.23 9.74
C TYR A 645 6.21 -40.34 10.75
N VAL A 646 5.04 -40.31 11.37
CA VAL A 646 4.53 -41.37 12.25
C VAL A 646 3.26 -41.98 11.67
N ASP A 647 3.13 -43.30 11.81
CA ASP A 647 1.86 -43.96 11.47
C ASP A 647 0.82 -43.62 12.53
N ALA A 648 -0.19 -42.87 12.11
CA ALA A 648 -1.24 -42.38 12.98
C ALA A 648 -2.51 -43.27 12.96
N ARG A 649 -2.47 -44.42 12.25
CA ARG A 649 -3.62 -45.33 12.08
C ARG A 649 -4.08 -46.03 13.35
N ASP A 650 -3.20 -46.22 14.34
CA ASP A 650 -3.54 -46.80 15.64
C ASP A 650 -3.58 -45.74 16.75
N SER A 651 -3.94 -44.51 16.40
CA SER A 651 -3.99 -43.37 17.31
C SER A 651 -5.33 -42.64 17.24
N VAL A 652 -5.50 -41.62 18.10
CA VAL A 652 -6.65 -40.71 18.04
C VAL A 652 -6.80 -40.02 16.68
N GLN A 653 -5.75 -39.97 15.85
CA GLN A 653 -5.76 -39.39 14.51
C GLN A 653 -6.25 -40.36 13.41
N GLN A 654 -6.55 -41.62 13.72
CA GLN A 654 -7.06 -42.59 12.73
C GLN A 654 -8.22 -42.05 11.88
N PRO A 655 -9.24 -41.35 12.45
CA PRO A 655 -10.34 -40.83 11.65
C PRO A 655 -9.89 -39.87 10.54
N ILE A 656 -8.95 -38.95 10.82
CA ILE A 656 -8.47 -37.99 9.83
C ILE A 656 -7.58 -38.66 8.77
N VAL A 657 -6.81 -39.69 9.14
CA VAL A 657 -6.02 -40.50 8.18
C VAL A 657 -6.95 -41.11 7.13
N LEU A 658 -8.00 -41.80 7.59
CA LEU A 658 -8.95 -42.47 6.70
C LEU A 658 -9.75 -41.47 5.84
N GLU A 659 -10.11 -40.31 6.40
CA GLU A 659 -10.85 -39.27 5.67
C GLU A 659 -10.01 -38.66 4.54
N ILE A 660 -8.74 -38.32 4.79
CA ILE A 660 -7.84 -37.75 3.78
C ILE A 660 -7.56 -38.77 2.66
N GLU A 661 -7.27 -40.03 2.99
CA GLU A 661 -7.03 -41.06 1.98
C GLU A 661 -8.30 -41.34 1.14
N ALA A 662 -9.48 -41.29 1.75
CA ALA A 662 -10.75 -41.41 1.03
C ALA A 662 -10.98 -40.23 0.07
N GLU A 663 -10.68 -39.00 0.48
CA GLU A 663 -10.78 -37.82 -0.38
C GLU A 663 -9.75 -37.86 -1.52
N SER A 664 -8.52 -38.33 -1.27
CA SER A 664 -7.52 -38.58 -2.31
C SER A 664 -8.09 -39.53 -3.38
N ARG A 665 -8.63 -40.68 -2.95
CA ARG A 665 -9.24 -41.67 -3.86
C ARG A 665 -10.40 -41.06 -4.66
N ARG A 666 -11.24 -40.28 -4.01
CA ARG A 666 -12.36 -39.58 -4.66
C ARG A 666 -11.90 -38.60 -5.72
N ARG A 667 -10.73 -37.97 -5.56
CA ARG A 667 -10.12 -37.06 -6.54
C ARG A 667 -9.31 -37.76 -7.63
N GLY A 668 -9.32 -39.11 -7.65
CA GLY A 668 -8.62 -39.91 -8.65
C GLY A 668 -7.15 -40.20 -8.32
N PHE A 669 -6.71 -39.93 -7.09
CA PHE A 669 -5.34 -40.19 -6.64
C PHE A 669 -5.31 -41.31 -5.60
N GLN A 670 -4.23 -42.09 -5.55
CA GLN A 670 -4.00 -43.12 -4.53
C GLN A 670 -2.86 -42.72 -3.59
N LEU A 671 -2.95 -41.52 -3.02
CA LEU A 671 -1.95 -41.00 -2.09
C LEU A 671 -2.26 -41.49 -0.67
N SER A 672 -1.22 -41.89 0.05
CA SER A 672 -1.31 -42.11 1.50
C SER A 672 -1.42 -40.77 2.24
N PHE A 673 -1.79 -40.83 3.52
CA PHE A 673 -1.79 -39.64 4.38
C PHE A 673 -0.42 -38.93 4.38
N GLU A 674 0.69 -39.68 4.43
CA GLU A 674 2.03 -39.11 4.36
C GLU A 674 2.32 -38.43 3.02
N ASP A 675 1.95 -39.07 1.90
CA ASP A 675 2.19 -38.53 0.56
C ASP A 675 1.50 -37.18 0.38
N VAL A 676 0.25 -37.03 0.85
CA VAL A 676 -0.47 -35.76 0.82
C VAL A 676 0.36 -34.68 1.52
N TRP A 677 0.86 -34.97 2.72
CA TRP A 677 1.68 -34.03 3.48
C TRP A 677 3.04 -33.74 2.83
N ARG A 678 3.64 -34.71 2.12
CA ARG A 678 4.85 -34.48 1.32
C ARG A 678 4.58 -33.47 0.20
N TYR A 679 3.51 -33.67 -0.57
CA TYR A 679 3.11 -32.78 -1.67
C TYR A 679 2.70 -31.38 -1.21
N LYS A 680 2.10 -31.27 -0.02
CA LYS A 680 1.71 -29.97 0.56
C LYS A 680 2.88 -29.20 1.17
N SER A 681 4.06 -29.82 1.32
CA SER A 681 5.20 -29.20 1.98
C SER A 681 6.16 -28.55 0.98
N LYS A 682 6.74 -27.41 1.35
CA LYS A 682 7.80 -26.72 0.61
C LYS A 682 9.01 -26.49 1.51
N PRO A 683 10.23 -26.92 1.12
CA PRO A 683 11.44 -26.61 1.89
C PRO A 683 11.71 -25.11 1.84
N ILE A 684 12.22 -24.56 2.94
CA ILE A 684 12.67 -23.17 3.00
C ILE A 684 14.18 -23.17 2.80
N PRO A 685 14.72 -22.42 1.82
CA PRO A 685 16.16 -22.32 1.62
C PRO A 685 16.86 -21.88 2.91
N SER A 686 17.89 -22.63 3.32
CA SER A 686 18.68 -22.29 4.51
C SER A 686 19.41 -20.96 4.30
N ARG A 687 19.35 -20.06 5.29
CA ARG A 687 20.01 -18.73 5.23
C ARG A 687 21.54 -18.81 5.11
N GLY A 688 22.14 -19.95 5.45
CA GLY A 688 23.59 -20.15 5.52
C GLY A 688 24.30 -20.64 4.25
N LEU A 689 23.67 -20.65 3.07
CA LEU A 689 24.30 -21.12 1.82
C LEU A 689 24.40 -20.09 0.70
N GLN A 690 23.89 -18.87 0.88
CA GLN A 690 24.03 -17.78 -0.11
C GLN A 690 25.30 -16.91 0.07
N SER A 691 26.17 -17.21 1.04
CA SER A 691 27.45 -16.49 1.24
C SER A 691 28.66 -17.14 0.54
N LYS A 692 28.45 -18.17 -0.28
CA LYS A 692 29.48 -18.78 -1.12
C LYS A 692 28.88 -19.31 -2.43
N LEU A 693 28.61 -18.42 -3.38
CA LEU A 693 28.71 -18.68 -4.81
C LEU A 693 28.83 -17.36 -5.57
#